data_AF-X6P6Q8-F1
#
_entry.id   AF-X6P6Q8-F1
#
_cell.length_a   1.000
_cell.length_b   1.000
_cell.length_c   1.000
_cell.angle_alpha   90.00
_cell.angle_beta   90.00
_cell.angle_gamma   90.00
#
_symmetry.space_group_name_H-M   'P 1'
#
loop_
_entity.id
_entity.type
_entity.pdbx_description
1 polymer ?
#
loop_
_entity_poly.entity_id
_entity_poly.type
_entity_poly.pdbx_seq_one_letter_code
_entity_poly.pdbx_strand_id
1 'polypeptide(L)'
;MEIKFEEEQKLLSAFSKEFQLMVSRANSKLFHKMWTIRQGENTVSPISTIKDIVGVFEQANLDWNSLVSKIKENKTIQRYYMERRDKYFFSDPELQEKKEALQNIEYAFYFLQTEEHWRLLKEAITIIQDTPKLKMITEDKIWLDFVKIIEQSEKDKKKTLITEASKWYLECKDNFGDISDKKDVLKSIYNNKKKIQDLATNEIFINQTQFEFAMQRMDDSQNQKFRHLAATLRDINQKMKDNIWNKQFLSSYELAICVLALLGQTNNDFGKRLKDCLEMDFEELFRLVKEGDQLSVVKGFEQFERAGQTGRWVLDDYETIFGPQLSIISNFSANIKPKMDKYEGLILQFGIKPLNCDLIEHTLDRLKLGLTSEGKKKIEAIILQYEICKDIYAIRIDYWERGGRDKKEKLTLQAKDPIETFEKEKKEWDDRLSKWKEECLSLRNNYPGLTYFTMNEAQHLIVKMDQISSYDCGCWDGLASKSILPYFQRLDHSLQNIATIIDEWKTLLKENKEPLQSLGKLSLKILSNSKNNETAPDCLTQVRPLCRGKPNLVIQFEKGFIKVSSLYKLLGMIPRSEHVLICKETTTEEEVECLLLRTLLCTKKDNKPKIHKRHLIKLLQHMLLSQSELRQMHPYLFVVISSNKENEVAVTLQQFECKSKELIALLNMEDSLYMKEWRSFLMERMNRKPFVQLYMSEDVGMGKTWKIKHDIEKEQKLERINIRFNSSTIDWDSTVNTFWQHHPCQFDEKMATKKKRSKDDLV
;
A
#
# COMPACT_ATOMS: atom_id res chain seq x y z
N MET A 1 14.57 -92.43 -35.01
CA MET A 1 14.02 -92.11 -33.68
C MET A 1 14.96 -92.59 -32.57
N GLU A 2 15.58 -93.76 -32.70
CA GLU A 2 16.57 -94.30 -31.74
C GLU A 2 17.82 -93.42 -31.49
N ILE A 3 18.43 -92.85 -32.55
CA ILE A 3 19.66 -92.02 -32.40
C ILE A 3 19.43 -90.78 -31.52
N LYS A 4 18.24 -90.17 -31.60
CA LYS A 4 17.90 -88.97 -30.82
C LYS A 4 17.69 -89.30 -29.34
N PHE A 5 17.19 -90.50 -29.05
CA PHE A 5 16.95 -90.97 -27.69
C PHE A 5 18.26 -91.32 -26.96
N GLU A 6 19.22 -91.95 -27.64
CA GLU A 6 20.56 -92.22 -27.06
C GLU A 6 21.36 -90.95 -26.77
N GLU A 7 21.27 -89.93 -27.64
CA GLU A 7 21.93 -88.63 -27.42
C GLU A 7 21.31 -87.88 -26.23
N GLU A 8 19.98 -87.88 -26.09
CA GLU A 8 19.29 -87.28 -24.95
C GLU A 8 19.59 -88.03 -23.63
N GLN A 9 19.68 -89.37 -23.66
CA GLN A 9 20.03 -90.18 -22.49
C GLN A 9 21.49 -89.99 -22.05
N LYS A 10 22.43 -89.83 -22.99
CA LYS A 10 23.83 -89.43 -22.69
C LYS A 10 23.91 -88.02 -22.11
N LEU A 11 23.12 -87.08 -22.61
CA LEU A 11 23.10 -85.72 -22.10
C LEU A 11 22.57 -85.66 -20.66
N LEU A 12 21.47 -86.36 -20.37
CA LEU A 12 20.87 -86.39 -19.02
C LEU A 12 21.76 -87.12 -18.00
N SER A 13 22.43 -88.20 -18.41
CA SER A 13 23.37 -88.91 -17.54
C SER A 13 24.63 -88.07 -17.25
N ALA A 14 25.09 -87.26 -18.20
CA ALA A 14 26.24 -86.36 -18.01
C ALA A 14 26.00 -85.29 -16.93
N PHE A 15 24.74 -84.88 -16.70
CA PHE A 15 24.35 -83.86 -15.71
C PHE A 15 23.65 -84.41 -14.46
N SER A 16 23.74 -85.72 -14.24
CA SER A 16 23.01 -86.40 -13.14
C SER A 16 23.37 -85.84 -11.76
N LYS A 17 24.64 -85.47 -11.53
CA LYS A 17 25.08 -84.87 -10.26
C LYS A 17 24.47 -83.48 -10.06
N GLU A 18 24.43 -82.68 -11.12
CA GLU A 18 23.90 -81.33 -11.10
C GLU A 18 22.40 -81.36 -10.82
N PHE A 19 21.65 -82.27 -11.45
CA PHE A 19 20.24 -82.46 -11.15
C PHE A 19 19.99 -82.95 -9.72
N GLN A 20 20.79 -83.87 -9.19
CA GLN A 20 20.69 -84.29 -7.79
C GLN A 20 20.92 -83.12 -6.83
N LEU A 21 21.93 -82.29 -7.10
CA LEU A 21 22.19 -81.09 -6.31
C LEU A 21 21.11 -80.00 -6.48
N MET A 22 20.47 -79.91 -7.65
CA MET A 22 19.31 -79.03 -7.84
C MET A 22 18.14 -79.50 -6.98
N VAL A 23 17.88 -80.81 -6.94
CA VAL A 23 16.82 -81.40 -6.11
C VAL A 23 17.13 -81.19 -4.62
N SER A 24 18.37 -81.43 -4.18
CA SER A 24 18.74 -81.22 -2.78
C SER A 24 18.58 -79.76 -2.33
N ARG A 25 18.77 -78.80 -3.26
CA ARG A 25 18.62 -77.37 -3.00
C ARG A 25 17.27 -76.79 -3.40
N ALA A 26 16.35 -77.61 -3.93
CA ALA A 26 15.07 -77.13 -4.45
C ALA A 26 14.22 -76.43 -3.37
N ASN A 27 14.38 -76.86 -2.11
CA ASN A 27 13.67 -76.29 -0.96
C ASN A 27 14.38 -75.07 -0.34
N SER A 28 15.58 -74.73 -0.82
CA SER A 28 16.34 -73.57 -0.35
C SER A 28 15.85 -72.30 -1.02
N LYS A 29 15.14 -71.45 -0.26
CA LYS A 29 14.72 -70.13 -0.73
C LYS A 29 15.90 -69.24 -1.11
N LEU A 30 17.02 -69.38 -0.39
CA LEU A 30 18.24 -68.63 -0.66
C LEU A 30 18.91 -69.09 -1.96
N PHE A 31 19.06 -70.40 -2.14
CA PHE A 31 19.57 -70.95 -3.39
C PHE A 31 18.71 -70.54 -4.58
N HIS A 32 17.38 -70.61 -4.43
CA HIS A 32 16.45 -70.20 -5.47
C HIS A 32 16.66 -68.74 -5.90
N LYS A 33 16.92 -67.84 -4.94
CA LYS A 33 17.19 -66.44 -5.25
C LYS A 33 18.56 -66.22 -5.90
N MET A 34 19.60 -66.91 -5.44
CA MET A 34 20.91 -66.91 -6.10
C MET A 34 20.80 -67.40 -7.54
N TRP A 35 20.02 -68.44 -7.74
CA TRP A 35 19.68 -68.98 -9.05
C TRP A 35 18.96 -67.94 -9.91
N THR A 36 17.88 -67.30 -9.44
CA THR A 36 17.16 -66.26 -10.19
C THR A 36 18.04 -65.08 -10.56
N ILE A 37 18.97 -64.69 -9.68
CA ILE A 37 19.95 -63.64 -9.95
C ILE A 37 20.87 -64.06 -11.10
N ARG A 38 21.43 -65.27 -11.05
CA ARG A 38 22.30 -65.77 -12.12
C ARG A 38 21.56 -66.00 -13.42
N GLN A 39 20.28 -66.32 -13.38
CA GLN A 39 19.41 -66.31 -14.55
C GLN A 39 19.29 -64.90 -15.17
N GLY A 40 19.14 -63.86 -14.34
CA GLY A 40 19.04 -62.47 -14.81
C GLY A 40 20.36 -61.87 -15.29
N GLU A 41 21.50 -62.34 -14.78
CA GLU A 41 22.85 -61.90 -15.17
C GLU A 41 23.41 -62.66 -16.39
N ASN A 42 22.77 -63.75 -16.81
CA ASN A 42 23.19 -64.50 -17.99
C ASN A 42 22.80 -63.73 -19.27
N THR A 43 23.74 -62.99 -19.84
CA THR A 43 23.53 -62.09 -21.00
C THR A 43 23.44 -62.81 -22.35
N VAL A 44 23.52 -64.14 -22.37
CA VAL A 44 23.35 -64.94 -23.59
C VAL A 44 21.86 -65.31 -23.70
N SER A 45 21.24 -65.02 -24.87
CA SER A 45 19.90 -65.41 -25.38
C SER A 45 19.04 -66.37 -24.53
N PRO A 46 17.69 -66.23 -24.46
CA PRO A 46 16.82 -67.02 -23.58
C PRO A 46 17.24 -68.48 -23.45
N ILE A 47 17.41 -68.91 -22.20
CA ILE A 47 17.76 -70.27 -21.78
C ILE A 47 16.95 -71.27 -22.63
N SER A 48 17.59 -71.87 -23.63
CA SER A 48 16.91 -72.64 -24.68
C SER A 48 17.41 -74.09 -24.75
N THR A 49 18.49 -74.42 -24.04
CA THR A 49 18.98 -75.80 -23.90
C THR A 49 19.19 -76.20 -22.44
N ILE A 50 19.17 -77.52 -22.17
CA ILE A 50 19.48 -78.07 -20.83
C ILE A 50 20.89 -77.66 -20.37
N LYS A 51 21.84 -77.54 -21.29
CA LYS A 51 23.21 -77.12 -21.00
C LYS A 51 23.26 -75.68 -20.45
N ASP A 52 22.40 -74.79 -20.94
CA ASP A 52 22.32 -73.41 -20.45
C ASP A 52 21.74 -73.35 -19.04
N ILE A 53 20.72 -74.17 -18.76
CA ILE A 53 20.13 -74.32 -17.41
C ILE A 53 21.20 -74.79 -16.42
N VAL A 54 21.96 -75.83 -16.80
CA VAL A 54 23.00 -76.38 -15.94
C VAL A 54 24.16 -75.39 -15.77
N GLY A 55 24.53 -74.62 -16.80
CA GLY A 55 25.55 -73.57 -16.65
C GLY A 55 25.14 -72.48 -15.64
N VAL A 56 23.87 -72.05 -15.66
CA VAL A 56 23.35 -71.10 -14.65
C VAL A 56 23.31 -71.74 -13.26
N PHE A 57 22.94 -73.01 -13.16
CA PHE A 57 22.98 -73.75 -11.90
C PHE A 57 24.36 -73.78 -11.31
N GLU A 58 25.36 -74.16 -12.10
CA GLU A 58 26.73 -74.35 -11.64
C GLU A 58 27.27 -73.05 -11.06
N GLN A 59 26.98 -71.91 -11.70
CA GLN A 59 27.39 -70.62 -11.17
C GLN A 59 26.68 -70.26 -9.87
N ALA A 60 25.36 -70.50 -9.78
CA ALA A 60 24.60 -70.31 -8.54
C ALA A 60 25.07 -71.27 -7.42
N ASN A 61 25.43 -72.50 -7.77
CA ASN A 61 25.98 -73.53 -6.90
C ASN A 61 27.39 -73.17 -6.42
N LEU A 62 28.23 -72.58 -7.26
CA LEU A 62 29.53 -72.05 -6.86
C LEU A 62 29.37 -70.90 -5.86
N ASP A 63 28.43 -69.99 -6.09
CA ASP A 63 28.14 -68.91 -5.14
C ASP A 63 27.61 -69.46 -3.81
N TRP A 64 26.72 -70.45 -3.88
CA TRP A 64 26.19 -71.17 -2.72
C TRP A 64 27.32 -71.82 -1.91
N ASN A 65 28.19 -72.60 -2.55
CA ASN A 65 29.30 -73.26 -1.88
C ASN A 65 30.34 -72.26 -1.36
N SER A 66 30.58 -71.16 -2.09
CA SER A 66 31.43 -70.05 -1.64
C SER A 66 30.87 -69.38 -0.40
N LEU A 67 29.57 -69.12 -0.36
CA LEU A 67 28.88 -68.58 0.82
C LEU A 67 28.95 -69.57 1.99
N VAL A 68 28.59 -70.83 1.77
CA VAL A 68 28.65 -71.89 2.80
C VAL A 68 30.07 -72.07 3.34
N SER A 69 31.10 -71.97 2.48
CA SER A 69 32.51 -72.04 2.89
C SER A 69 32.93 -70.82 3.70
N LYS A 70 32.60 -69.59 3.26
CA LYS A 70 32.88 -68.35 4.01
C LYS A 70 32.18 -68.33 5.37
N ILE A 71 30.97 -68.88 5.45
CA ILE A 71 30.22 -69.08 6.70
C ILE A 71 30.95 -70.09 7.60
N LYS A 72 31.42 -71.22 7.06
CA LYS A 72 32.19 -72.23 7.81
C LYS A 72 33.51 -71.68 8.36
N GLU A 73 34.13 -70.72 7.69
CA GLU A 73 35.44 -70.16 8.04
C GLU A 73 35.37 -68.85 8.86
N ASN A 74 34.17 -68.35 9.23
CA ASN A 74 33.96 -67.07 9.92
C ASN A 74 34.72 -65.89 9.24
N LYS A 75 34.80 -65.89 7.90
CA LYS A 75 35.47 -64.84 7.13
C LYS A 75 34.55 -63.63 6.92
N THR A 76 35.15 -62.49 6.58
CA THR A 76 34.45 -61.23 6.31
C THR A 76 33.37 -61.42 5.24
N ILE A 77 32.11 -61.12 5.55
CA ILE A 77 31.09 -61.00 4.51
C ILE A 77 31.30 -59.63 3.84
N GLN A 78 31.91 -59.64 2.65
CA GLN A 78 32.01 -58.42 1.86
C GLN A 78 30.61 -57.82 1.63
N ARG A 79 30.51 -56.49 1.77
CA ARG A 79 29.30 -55.68 1.50
C ARG A 79 28.59 -56.07 0.19
N TYR A 80 29.35 -56.55 -0.80
CA TYR A 80 28.89 -57.07 -2.09
C TYR A 80 27.81 -58.16 -2.00
N TYR A 81 27.84 -59.04 -0.99
CA TYR A 81 26.80 -60.07 -0.81
C TYR A 81 25.52 -59.54 -0.14
N MET A 82 25.57 -58.34 0.47
CA MET A 82 24.54 -57.83 1.38
C MET A 82 23.77 -56.62 0.86
N GLU A 83 24.13 -56.02 -0.28
CA GLU A 83 23.38 -54.90 -0.87
C GLU A 83 21.98 -55.30 -1.39
N ARG A 84 21.61 -56.60 -1.39
CA ARG A 84 20.34 -57.14 -1.93
C ARG A 84 19.31 -57.59 -0.84
N ARG A 85 18.93 -56.62 0.01
CA ARG A 85 17.65 -56.32 0.71
C ARG A 85 16.57 -57.33 1.22
N ASP A 86 16.67 -58.67 1.20
CA ASP A 86 15.50 -59.48 1.64
C ASP A 86 15.67 -60.32 2.92
N LYS A 87 14.78 -60.12 3.90
CA LYS A 87 14.70 -60.84 5.20
C LYS A 87 14.60 -62.39 5.16
N TYR A 88 14.53 -63.01 3.98
CA TYR A 88 14.24 -64.45 3.80
C TYR A 88 15.48 -65.36 3.76
N PHE A 89 16.67 -64.84 4.09
CA PHE A 89 17.95 -65.54 3.96
C PHE A 89 18.13 -66.78 4.84
N PHE A 90 17.33 -66.98 5.91
CA PHE A 90 17.71 -67.88 7.02
C PHE A 90 16.79 -69.10 7.26
N SER A 91 15.97 -69.51 6.29
CA SER A 91 14.99 -70.61 6.46
C SER A 91 15.44 -71.98 5.91
N ASP A 92 16.72 -72.17 5.63
CA ASP A 92 17.23 -73.38 4.94
C ASP A 92 17.53 -74.55 5.91
N PRO A 93 16.98 -75.76 5.68
CA PRO A 93 17.25 -76.95 6.48
C PRO A 93 18.72 -77.38 6.57
N GLU A 94 19.54 -77.23 5.50
CA GLU A 94 20.97 -77.64 5.53
C GLU A 94 21.83 -76.73 6.43
N LEU A 95 21.34 -75.51 6.69
CA LEU A 95 21.98 -74.53 7.56
C LEU A 95 21.50 -74.65 9.02
N GLN A 96 20.34 -75.27 9.28
CA GLN A 96 19.75 -75.41 10.62
C GLN A 96 20.58 -76.26 11.61
N GLU A 97 21.46 -77.16 11.14
CA GLU A 97 22.39 -77.89 12.02
C GLU A 97 23.42 -76.96 12.72
N LYS A 98 23.53 -75.68 12.33
CA LYS A 98 24.49 -74.70 12.89
C LYS A 98 23.81 -73.41 13.39
N LYS A 99 22.80 -73.57 14.25
CA LYS A 99 21.93 -72.51 14.81
C LYS A 99 22.68 -71.24 15.28
N GLU A 100 23.81 -71.40 15.98
CA GLU A 100 24.60 -70.28 16.51
C GLU A 100 25.27 -69.43 15.43
N ALA A 101 25.78 -70.06 14.36
CA ALA A 101 26.40 -69.35 13.24
C ALA A 101 25.38 -68.54 12.44
N LEU A 102 24.16 -69.05 12.23
CA LEU A 102 23.10 -68.29 11.57
C LEU A 102 22.64 -67.10 12.38
N GLN A 103 22.50 -67.28 13.70
CA GLN A 103 22.09 -66.22 14.60
C GLN A 103 23.11 -65.07 14.62
N ASN A 104 24.41 -65.40 14.60
CA ASN A 104 25.47 -64.41 14.46
C ASN A 104 25.41 -63.66 13.12
N ILE A 105 25.10 -64.35 12.01
CA ILE A 105 24.92 -63.70 10.71
C ILE A 105 23.70 -62.77 10.73
N GLU A 106 22.60 -63.20 11.34
CA GLU A 106 21.37 -62.41 11.43
C GLU A 106 21.60 -61.12 12.23
N TYR A 107 22.26 -61.21 13.40
CA TYR A 107 22.60 -60.03 14.20
C TYR A 107 23.63 -59.12 13.54
N ALA A 108 24.65 -59.67 12.88
CA ALA A 108 25.59 -58.88 12.09
C ALA A 108 24.86 -58.13 10.96
N PHE A 109 23.86 -58.76 10.34
CA PHE A 109 23.04 -58.14 9.32
C PHE A 109 22.18 -57.02 9.90
N TYR A 110 21.52 -57.23 11.04
CA TYR A 110 20.77 -56.16 11.71
C TYR A 110 21.66 -55.00 12.11
N PHE A 111 22.90 -55.25 12.57
CA PHE A 111 23.88 -54.20 12.83
C PHE A 111 24.07 -53.32 11.59
N LEU A 112 24.38 -53.94 10.45
CA LEU A 112 24.67 -53.21 9.20
C LEU A 112 23.45 -52.42 8.69
N GLN A 113 22.24 -52.94 8.89
CA GLN A 113 21.01 -52.20 8.56
C GLN A 113 20.78 -51.00 9.47
N THR A 114 21.17 -51.12 10.74
CA THR A 114 20.95 -50.10 11.78
C THR A 114 22.18 -49.23 12.03
N GLU A 115 23.33 -49.50 11.40
CA GLU A 115 24.62 -48.81 11.59
C GLU A 115 24.45 -47.28 11.47
N GLU A 116 23.77 -46.83 10.41
CA GLU A 116 23.51 -45.41 10.22
C GLU A 116 22.62 -44.82 11.33
N HIS A 117 21.69 -45.61 11.87
CA HIS A 117 20.78 -45.18 12.94
C HIS A 117 21.55 -44.99 14.25
N TRP A 118 22.46 -45.92 14.56
CA TRP A 118 23.31 -45.83 15.75
C TRP A 118 24.26 -44.64 15.68
N ARG A 119 24.84 -44.39 14.51
CA ARG A 119 25.63 -43.20 14.26
C ARG A 119 24.80 -41.92 14.44
N LEU A 120 23.59 -41.87 13.89
CA LEU A 120 22.70 -40.73 14.07
C LEU A 120 22.26 -40.55 15.53
N LEU A 121 22.11 -41.63 16.30
CA LEU A 121 21.86 -41.56 17.73
C LEU A 121 23.04 -40.88 18.45
N LYS A 122 24.28 -41.34 18.22
CA LYS A 122 25.49 -40.71 18.77
C LYS A 122 25.49 -39.20 18.49
N GLU A 123 25.32 -38.81 17.24
CA GLU A 123 25.34 -37.40 16.83
C GLU A 123 24.18 -36.59 17.44
N ALA A 124 22.97 -37.14 17.48
CA ALA A 124 21.82 -36.47 18.07
C ALA A 124 22.02 -36.20 19.57
N ILE A 125 22.59 -37.17 20.30
CA ILE A 125 22.91 -37.01 21.72
C ILE A 125 24.01 -35.97 21.90
N THR A 126 25.07 -35.98 21.10
CA THR A 126 26.11 -34.94 21.13
C THR A 126 25.52 -33.53 20.93
N ILE A 127 24.61 -33.36 19.96
CA ILE A 127 23.94 -32.08 19.71
C ILE A 127 23.12 -31.59 20.92
N ILE A 128 22.39 -32.51 21.56
CA ILE A 128 21.57 -32.22 22.74
C ILE A 128 22.47 -31.91 23.95
N GLN A 129 23.58 -32.63 24.11
CA GLN A 129 24.56 -32.44 25.18
C GLN A 129 25.36 -31.16 25.05
N ASP A 130 25.66 -30.72 23.82
CA ASP A 130 26.36 -29.46 23.52
C ASP A 130 25.60 -28.22 24.03
N THR A 131 24.35 -28.37 24.50
CA THR A 131 23.57 -27.27 25.09
C THR A 131 24.12 -26.88 26.48
N PRO A 132 24.14 -25.58 26.84
CA PRO A 132 24.68 -25.09 28.12
C PRO A 132 24.13 -25.79 29.37
N LYS A 133 22.89 -26.28 29.32
CA LYS A 133 22.23 -26.97 30.43
C LYS A 133 22.75 -28.40 30.67
N LEU A 134 23.29 -29.05 29.64
CA LEU A 134 23.65 -30.48 29.66
C LEU A 134 25.16 -30.73 29.43
N LYS A 135 25.94 -29.67 29.25
CA LYS A 135 27.39 -29.74 28.93
C LYS A 135 28.25 -30.41 30.02
N MET A 136 27.72 -30.61 31.23
CA MET A 136 28.45 -31.20 32.37
C MET A 136 28.17 -32.70 32.59
N ILE A 137 27.38 -33.34 31.73
CA ILE A 137 27.10 -34.78 31.84
C ILE A 137 28.38 -35.57 31.60
N THR A 138 28.69 -36.52 32.48
CA THR A 138 29.85 -37.41 32.34
C THR A 138 29.57 -38.55 31.37
N GLU A 139 30.54 -38.89 30.53
CA GLU A 139 30.48 -40.08 29.68
C GLU A 139 30.70 -41.32 30.55
N ASP A 140 29.63 -42.09 30.76
CA ASP A 140 29.72 -43.35 31.50
C ASP A 140 30.28 -44.48 30.62
N LYS A 141 30.68 -45.57 31.27
CA LYS A 141 31.31 -46.72 30.60
C LYS A 141 30.42 -47.29 29.47
N ILE A 142 29.10 -47.35 29.67
CA ILE A 142 28.18 -47.94 28.68
C ILE A 142 28.15 -47.05 27.43
N TRP A 143 28.04 -45.73 27.61
CA TRP A 143 28.11 -44.79 26.49
C TRP A 143 29.46 -44.82 25.77
N LEU A 144 30.57 -44.88 26.50
CA LEU A 144 31.92 -44.97 25.92
C LEU A 144 32.11 -46.24 25.11
N ASP A 145 31.63 -47.39 25.60
CA ASP A 145 31.71 -48.66 24.90
C ASP A 145 30.84 -48.64 23.63
N PHE A 146 29.64 -48.04 23.68
CA PHE A 146 28.83 -47.75 22.50
C PHE A 146 29.56 -46.85 21.48
N VAL A 147 30.15 -45.73 21.92
CA VAL A 147 30.88 -44.81 21.04
C VAL A 147 32.05 -45.52 20.36
N LYS A 148 32.80 -46.36 21.09
CA LYS A 148 33.87 -47.18 20.51
C LYS A 148 33.36 -48.14 19.45
N ILE A 149 32.22 -48.80 19.67
CA ILE A 149 31.61 -49.69 18.68
C ILE A 149 31.33 -48.94 17.38
N ILE A 150 30.74 -47.75 17.45
CA ILE A 150 30.42 -46.94 16.26
C ILE A 150 31.67 -46.42 15.56
N GLU A 151 32.68 -45.98 16.31
CA GLU A 151 33.94 -45.53 15.72
C GLU A 151 34.73 -46.66 15.09
N GLN A 152 34.70 -47.85 15.68
CA GLN A 152 35.34 -49.04 15.13
C GLN A 152 34.63 -49.52 13.87
N SER A 153 33.29 -49.52 13.86
CA SER A 153 32.51 -49.89 12.68
C SER A 153 32.77 -48.94 11.51
N GLU A 154 32.99 -47.65 11.77
CA GLU A 154 33.32 -46.67 10.74
C GLU A 154 34.72 -46.86 10.13
N LYS A 155 35.71 -47.22 10.96
CA LYS A 155 37.12 -47.43 10.54
C LYS A 155 37.32 -48.74 9.78
N ASP A 156 36.65 -49.82 10.20
CA ASP A 156 36.91 -51.18 9.72
C ASP A 156 35.89 -51.72 8.72
N LYS A 157 35.22 -50.83 7.96
CA LYS A 157 34.15 -51.15 6.98
C LYS A 157 34.41 -52.30 5.98
N LYS A 158 35.64 -52.78 5.83
CA LYS A 158 36.01 -53.90 4.94
C LYS A 158 36.56 -55.15 5.66
N LYS A 159 36.74 -55.13 6.99
CA LYS A 159 37.46 -56.17 7.76
C LYS A 159 36.68 -56.76 8.94
N THR A 160 35.56 -56.18 9.36
CA THR A 160 34.78 -56.65 10.52
C THR A 160 34.29 -58.10 10.35
N LEU A 161 34.57 -58.94 11.36
CA LEU A 161 34.10 -60.33 11.38
C LEU A 161 32.60 -60.40 11.71
N ILE A 162 31.91 -61.43 11.23
CA ILE A 162 30.46 -61.62 11.48
C ILE A 162 30.19 -61.69 12.98
N THR A 163 30.98 -62.47 13.70
CA THR A 163 30.90 -62.64 15.16
C THR A 163 31.10 -61.32 15.91
N GLU A 164 31.95 -60.43 15.40
CA GLU A 164 32.20 -59.12 15.98
C GLU A 164 31.03 -58.15 15.75
N ALA A 165 30.54 -58.04 14.51
CA ALA A 165 29.35 -57.22 14.18
C ALA A 165 28.08 -57.72 14.89
N SER A 166 27.94 -59.04 15.06
CA SER A 166 26.87 -59.65 15.85
C SER A 166 26.91 -59.19 17.29
N LYS A 167 28.09 -59.26 17.92
CA LYS A 167 28.31 -58.80 19.28
C LYS A 167 27.99 -57.31 19.42
N TRP A 168 28.46 -56.49 18.47
CA TRP A 168 28.14 -55.05 18.45
C TRP A 168 26.64 -54.77 18.39
N TYR A 169 25.88 -55.51 17.56
CA TYR A 169 24.42 -55.35 17.53
C TYR A 169 23.76 -55.71 18.85
N LEU A 170 24.13 -56.85 19.44
CA LEU A 170 23.57 -57.27 20.72
C LEU A 170 23.89 -56.24 21.81
N GLU A 171 25.13 -55.77 21.87
CA GLU A 171 25.55 -54.76 22.85
C GLU A 171 24.82 -53.43 22.66
N CYS A 172 24.65 -52.94 21.43
CA CYS A 172 23.85 -51.74 21.17
C CYS A 172 22.36 -51.95 21.50
N LYS A 173 21.79 -53.09 21.11
CA LYS A 173 20.37 -53.41 21.30
C LYS A 173 20.03 -53.62 22.77
N ASP A 174 20.87 -54.32 23.52
CA ASP A 174 20.66 -54.59 24.95
C ASP A 174 20.70 -53.28 25.74
N ASN A 175 21.57 -52.36 25.35
CA ASN A 175 21.69 -51.07 26.01
C ASN A 175 20.58 -50.08 25.61
N PHE A 176 20.19 -49.99 24.33
CA PHE A 176 19.34 -48.90 23.80
C PHE A 176 18.02 -49.36 23.14
N GLY A 177 17.76 -50.66 23.07
CA GLY A 177 16.58 -51.23 22.41
C GLY A 177 16.66 -51.24 20.89
N ASP A 178 15.55 -51.49 20.21
CA ASP A 178 15.47 -51.40 18.74
C ASP A 178 15.25 -49.95 18.30
N ILE A 179 16.09 -49.46 17.38
CA ILE A 179 16.04 -48.09 16.85
C ILE A 179 15.76 -48.04 15.35
N SER A 180 15.41 -49.17 14.74
CA SER A 180 15.18 -49.29 13.29
C SER A 180 14.11 -48.32 12.76
N ASP A 181 13.16 -47.93 13.61
CA ASP A 181 12.06 -47.00 13.29
C ASP A 181 12.40 -45.52 13.54
N LYS A 182 13.56 -45.21 14.13
CA LYS A 182 13.89 -43.84 14.61
C LYS A 182 14.77 -43.05 13.64
N LYS A 183 15.12 -43.62 12.49
CA LYS A 183 16.07 -43.03 11.52
C LYS A 183 15.76 -41.59 11.17
N ASP A 184 14.52 -41.36 10.73
CA ASP A 184 14.12 -40.10 10.12
C ASP A 184 14.15 -38.96 11.14
N VAL A 185 13.75 -39.24 12.38
CA VAL A 185 13.73 -38.24 13.44
C VAL A 185 15.13 -37.94 13.94
N LEU A 186 15.98 -38.96 14.15
CA LEU A 186 17.38 -38.76 14.52
C LEU A 186 18.13 -37.96 13.44
N LYS A 187 17.84 -38.25 12.16
CA LYS A 187 18.37 -37.47 11.02
C LYS A 187 17.88 -36.02 11.02
N SER A 188 16.62 -35.77 11.37
CA SER A 188 16.09 -34.41 11.50
C SER A 188 16.76 -33.63 12.63
N ILE A 189 17.02 -34.26 13.78
CA ILE A 189 17.78 -33.64 14.89
C ILE A 189 19.18 -33.29 14.42
N TYR A 190 19.88 -34.24 13.78
CA TYR A 190 21.23 -34.05 13.25
C TYR A 190 21.31 -32.87 12.27
N ASN A 191 20.42 -32.83 11.29
CA ASN A 191 20.40 -31.78 10.26
C ASN A 191 20.02 -30.40 10.80
N ASN A 192 19.37 -30.32 11.97
CA ASN A 192 18.84 -29.08 12.55
C ASN A 192 19.52 -28.69 13.87
N LYS A 193 20.84 -28.94 13.99
CA LYS A 193 21.64 -28.60 15.19
C LYS A 193 21.32 -27.21 15.78
N LYS A 194 21.34 -26.16 14.95
CA LYS A 194 21.07 -24.77 15.39
C LYS A 194 19.67 -24.63 16.01
N LYS A 195 18.64 -25.22 15.40
CA LYS A 195 17.25 -25.12 15.92
C LYS A 195 17.07 -25.89 17.22
N ILE A 196 17.71 -27.05 17.37
CA ILE A 196 17.71 -27.80 18.63
C ILE A 196 18.39 -26.98 19.74
N GLN A 197 19.50 -26.32 19.42
CA GLN A 197 20.16 -25.39 20.35
C GLN A 197 19.27 -24.19 20.68
N ASP A 198 18.57 -23.61 19.69
CA ASP A 198 17.63 -22.52 19.91
C ASP A 198 16.49 -22.93 20.85
N LEU A 199 15.89 -24.13 20.67
CA LEU A 199 14.85 -24.65 21.57
C LEU A 199 15.34 -24.76 23.03
N ALA A 200 16.63 -24.99 23.25
CA ALA A 200 17.20 -25.13 24.58
C ALA A 200 17.70 -23.80 25.19
N THR A 201 18.10 -22.83 24.35
CA THR A 201 18.88 -21.64 24.77
C THR A 201 18.25 -20.29 24.44
N ASN A 202 17.39 -20.20 23.43
CA ASN A 202 16.80 -18.93 23.02
C ASN A 202 15.73 -18.48 24.02
N GLU A 203 15.75 -17.20 24.39
CA GLU A 203 14.88 -16.63 25.42
C GLU A 203 13.40 -16.85 25.12
N ILE A 204 12.99 -16.78 23.85
CA ILE A 204 11.62 -16.99 23.41
C ILE A 204 11.11 -18.38 23.78
N PHE A 205 11.96 -19.42 23.73
CA PHE A 205 11.56 -20.79 24.07
C PHE A 205 11.66 -21.06 25.57
N ILE A 206 12.59 -20.41 26.26
CA ILE A 206 12.82 -20.61 27.70
C ILE A 206 11.77 -19.87 28.53
N ASN A 207 11.55 -18.59 28.26
CA ASN A 207 10.64 -17.73 29.01
C ASN A 207 9.19 -18.05 28.63
N GLN A 208 8.40 -18.55 29.58
CA GLN A 208 7.02 -18.97 29.32
C GLN A 208 6.15 -17.82 28.77
N THR A 209 6.34 -16.60 29.27
CA THR A 209 5.56 -15.44 28.84
C THR A 209 5.89 -15.03 27.41
N GLN A 210 7.18 -15.02 27.03
CA GLN A 210 7.59 -14.74 25.65
C GLN A 210 7.17 -15.87 24.71
N PHE A 211 7.25 -17.13 25.17
CA PHE A 211 6.84 -18.29 24.40
C PHE A 211 5.35 -18.22 24.04
N GLU A 212 4.46 -18.03 25.03
CA GLU A 212 3.02 -17.94 24.75
C GLU A 212 2.67 -16.75 23.87
N PHE A 213 3.38 -15.62 24.01
CA PHE A 213 3.21 -14.48 23.13
C PHE A 213 3.60 -14.79 21.67
N ALA A 214 4.73 -15.48 21.48
CA ALA A 214 5.15 -15.95 20.16
C ALA A 214 4.15 -16.93 19.55
N MET A 215 3.59 -17.84 20.35
CA MET A 215 2.60 -18.80 19.88
C MET A 215 1.27 -18.11 19.51
N GLN A 216 0.84 -17.11 20.28
CA GLN A 216 -0.33 -16.31 19.94
C GLN A 216 -0.14 -15.53 18.62
N ARG A 217 1.05 -14.95 18.40
CA ARG A 217 1.42 -14.30 17.13
C ARG A 217 1.39 -15.28 15.95
N MET A 218 1.78 -16.53 16.17
CA MET A 218 1.66 -17.59 15.16
C MET A 218 0.20 -17.95 14.88
N ASP A 219 -0.64 -18.07 15.91
CA ASP A 219 -2.08 -18.33 15.79
C ASP A 219 -2.81 -17.21 15.03
N ASP A 220 -2.40 -15.95 15.23
CA ASP A 220 -2.98 -14.78 14.57
C ASP A 220 -2.34 -14.47 13.20
N SER A 221 -1.34 -15.25 12.78
CA SER A 221 -0.62 -15.02 11.52
C SER A 221 -1.48 -15.33 10.29
N GLN A 222 -1.28 -14.56 9.21
CA GLN A 222 -1.84 -14.89 7.90
C GLN A 222 -1.13 -16.10 7.26
N ASN A 223 0.05 -16.47 7.74
CA ASN A 223 0.77 -17.65 7.27
C ASN A 223 0.12 -18.91 7.86
N GLN A 224 -0.60 -19.64 7.00
CA GLN A 224 -1.32 -20.85 7.38
C GLN A 224 -0.41 -21.93 7.98
N LYS A 225 0.87 -21.99 7.60
CA LYS A 225 1.84 -22.95 8.17
C LYS A 225 2.13 -22.64 9.64
N PHE A 226 2.25 -21.37 10.02
CA PHE A 226 2.49 -20.99 11.41
C PHE A 226 1.28 -21.32 12.31
N ARG A 227 0.05 -21.05 11.83
CA ARG A 227 -1.16 -21.41 12.58
C ARG A 227 -1.26 -22.90 12.86
N HIS A 228 -0.99 -23.73 11.85
CA HIS A 228 -1.04 -25.19 12.00
C HIS A 228 0.06 -25.74 12.92
N LEU A 229 1.22 -25.07 12.99
CA LEU A 229 2.35 -25.53 13.79
C LEU A 229 2.36 -24.99 15.23
N ALA A 230 1.63 -23.91 15.55
CA ALA A 230 1.66 -23.29 16.87
C ALA A 230 1.28 -24.26 18.00
N ALA A 231 0.19 -25.00 17.84
CA ALA A 231 -0.22 -26.03 18.81
C ALA A 231 0.81 -27.17 18.94
N THR A 232 1.36 -27.61 17.81
CA THR A 232 2.40 -28.65 17.77
C THR A 232 3.66 -28.20 18.49
N LEU A 233 4.11 -26.96 18.26
CA LEU A 233 5.30 -26.41 18.88
C LEU A 233 5.12 -26.20 20.39
N ARG A 234 3.91 -25.84 20.86
CA ARG A 234 3.58 -25.82 22.30
C ARG A 234 3.81 -27.19 22.94
N ASP A 235 3.23 -28.24 22.35
CA ASP A 235 3.35 -29.62 22.82
C ASP A 235 4.82 -30.11 22.81
N ILE A 236 5.55 -29.85 21.72
CA ILE A 236 6.95 -30.23 21.58
C ILE A 236 7.83 -29.49 22.60
N ASN A 237 7.70 -28.17 22.72
CA ASN A 237 8.52 -27.38 23.64
C ASN A 237 8.29 -27.83 25.09
N GLN A 238 7.03 -28.07 25.47
CA GLN A 238 6.67 -28.54 26.81
C GLN A 238 7.27 -29.93 27.09
N LYS A 239 7.09 -30.90 26.19
CA LYS A 239 7.64 -32.25 26.38
C LYS A 239 9.16 -32.28 26.42
N MET A 240 9.82 -31.48 25.60
CA MET A 240 11.28 -31.36 25.60
C MET A 240 11.77 -30.73 26.91
N LYS A 241 11.07 -29.71 27.44
CA LYS A 241 11.35 -29.15 28.77
C LYS A 241 11.19 -30.20 29.86
N ASP A 242 10.08 -30.92 29.88
CA ASP A 242 9.75 -31.86 30.95
C ASP A 242 10.64 -33.11 30.95
N ASN A 243 11.06 -33.58 29.77
CA ASN A 243 11.79 -34.84 29.64
C ASN A 243 13.28 -34.68 29.41
N ILE A 244 13.75 -33.49 28.98
CA ILE A 244 15.15 -33.25 28.64
C ILE A 244 15.67 -32.00 29.35
N TRP A 245 15.14 -30.81 29.06
CA TRP A 245 15.80 -29.56 29.45
C TRP A 245 15.73 -29.20 30.94
N ASN A 246 14.70 -29.67 31.64
CA ASN A 246 14.52 -29.44 33.08
C ASN A 246 14.93 -30.65 33.93
N LYS A 247 15.37 -31.75 33.30
CA LYS A 247 15.89 -32.91 34.01
C LYS A 247 17.40 -32.80 34.16
N GLN A 248 17.92 -33.36 35.26
CA GLN A 248 19.33 -33.59 35.44
C GLN A 248 19.63 -35.04 35.04
N PHE A 249 20.70 -35.23 34.27
CA PHE A 249 21.19 -36.54 33.87
C PHE A 249 22.57 -36.73 34.46
N LEU A 250 22.84 -37.92 35.01
CA LEU A 250 24.13 -38.27 35.55
C LEU A 250 25.08 -38.76 34.45
N SER A 251 24.52 -39.28 33.35
CA SER A 251 25.33 -39.80 32.25
C SER A 251 24.72 -39.65 30.85
N SER A 252 25.58 -39.77 29.84
CA SER A 252 25.18 -39.76 28.43
C SER A 252 24.24 -40.91 28.09
N TYR A 253 24.43 -42.08 28.71
CA TYR A 253 23.52 -43.21 28.59
C TYR A 253 22.10 -42.87 29.07
N GLU A 254 21.94 -42.26 30.25
CA GLU A 254 20.61 -41.90 30.78
C GLU A 254 19.88 -40.91 29.85
N LEU A 255 20.61 -39.94 29.30
CA LEU A 255 20.07 -39.00 28.33
C LEU A 255 19.63 -39.72 27.05
N ALA A 256 20.45 -40.62 26.52
CA ALA A 256 20.15 -41.38 25.32
C ALA A 256 18.88 -42.22 25.48
N ILE A 257 18.72 -42.90 26.61
CA ILE A 257 17.51 -43.66 26.92
C ILE A 257 16.29 -42.76 27.01
N CYS A 258 16.39 -41.60 27.66
CA CYS A 258 15.27 -40.67 27.74
C CYS A 258 14.88 -40.10 26.37
N VAL A 259 15.84 -39.77 25.51
CA VAL A 259 15.57 -39.33 24.14
C VAL A 259 14.88 -40.45 23.35
N LEU A 260 15.41 -41.67 23.40
CA LEU A 260 14.81 -42.82 22.70
C LEU A 260 13.40 -43.14 23.20
N ALA A 261 13.17 -43.07 24.51
CA ALA A 261 11.85 -43.26 25.11
C ALA A 261 10.86 -42.18 24.64
N LEU A 262 11.29 -40.92 24.57
CA LEU A 262 10.46 -39.81 24.08
C LEU A 262 10.10 -39.99 22.60
N LEU A 263 11.05 -40.46 21.79
CA LEU A 263 10.83 -40.77 20.38
C LEU A 263 9.93 -42.00 20.18
N GLY A 264 9.96 -42.96 21.10
CA GLY A 264 9.23 -44.23 21.04
C GLY A 264 7.78 -44.18 21.56
N GLN A 265 7.27 -43.03 22.00
CA GLN A 265 5.88 -42.92 22.47
C GLN A 265 4.88 -43.08 21.32
N THR A 266 4.44 -44.33 21.09
CA THR A 266 3.52 -44.74 20.02
C THR A 266 2.17 -44.02 20.04
N ASN A 267 1.71 -43.57 21.21
CA ASN A 267 0.42 -42.89 21.35
C ASN A 267 0.43 -41.40 20.94
N ASN A 268 1.59 -40.80 20.62
CA ASN A 268 1.68 -39.34 20.51
C ASN A 268 2.42 -38.80 19.27
N ASP A 269 2.94 -39.67 18.39
CA ASP A 269 3.63 -39.29 17.14
C ASP A 269 4.67 -38.17 17.33
N PHE A 270 5.33 -38.16 18.49
CA PHE A 270 6.20 -37.05 18.92
C PHE A 270 7.33 -36.82 17.93
N GLY A 271 7.94 -37.90 17.44
CA GLY A 271 9.05 -37.82 16.51
C GLY A 271 8.68 -37.13 15.18
N LYS A 272 7.48 -37.40 14.65
CA LYS A 272 7.00 -36.73 13.43
C LYS A 272 6.66 -35.27 13.69
N ARG A 273 5.98 -34.96 14.80
CA ARG A 273 5.67 -33.59 15.22
C ARG A 273 6.92 -32.74 15.46
N LEU A 274 7.95 -33.34 16.07
CA LEU A 274 9.25 -32.69 16.25
C LEU A 274 9.88 -32.39 14.89
N LYS A 275 9.85 -33.35 13.96
CA LYS A 275 10.34 -33.14 12.59
C LYS A 275 9.61 -31.97 11.91
N ASP A 276 8.28 -31.93 11.97
CA ASP A 276 7.48 -30.84 11.38
C ASP A 276 7.85 -29.48 11.98
N CYS A 277 8.10 -29.41 13.30
CA CYS A 277 8.56 -28.18 13.95
C CYS A 277 9.98 -27.77 13.51
N LEU A 278 10.88 -28.73 13.31
CA LEU A 278 12.25 -28.47 12.86
C LEU A 278 12.32 -28.06 11.37
N GLU A 279 11.29 -28.31 10.57
CA GLU A 279 11.19 -27.80 9.19
C GLU A 279 10.77 -26.32 9.14
N MET A 280 10.25 -25.76 10.22
CA MET A 280 9.82 -24.36 10.33
C MET A 280 10.98 -23.37 10.29
N ASP A 281 10.78 -22.19 9.71
CA ASP A 281 11.77 -21.09 9.72
C ASP A 281 11.77 -20.37 11.08
N PHE A 282 12.75 -20.70 11.93
CA PHE A 282 12.94 -20.07 13.23
C PHE A 282 13.39 -18.60 13.11
N GLU A 283 14.08 -18.23 12.03
CA GLU A 283 14.52 -16.84 11.85
C GLU A 283 13.33 -15.92 11.56
N GLU A 284 12.37 -16.38 10.76
CA GLU A 284 11.11 -15.69 10.54
C GLU A 284 10.29 -15.60 11.84
N LEU A 285 10.21 -16.70 12.61
CA LEU A 285 9.59 -16.68 13.94
C LEU A 285 10.24 -15.65 14.87
N PHE A 286 11.57 -15.58 14.91
CA PHE A 286 12.26 -14.60 15.75
C PHE A 286 12.04 -13.17 15.28
N ARG A 287 11.93 -12.92 13.96
CA ARG A 287 11.55 -11.60 13.44
C ARG A 287 10.14 -11.19 13.83
N LEU A 288 9.19 -12.13 13.88
CA LEU A 288 7.83 -11.88 14.38
C LEU A 288 7.82 -11.48 15.87
N VAL A 289 8.88 -11.78 16.62
CA VAL A 289 8.92 -11.64 18.09
C VAL A 289 9.93 -10.58 18.58
N LYS A 290 10.99 -10.23 17.83
CA LYS A 290 12.08 -9.38 18.33
C LYS A 290 11.62 -8.02 18.91
N GLU A 291 12.24 -7.68 20.04
CA GLU A 291 11.84 -6.76 21.12
C GLU A 291 11.64 -5.27 20.76
N GLY A 292 12.01 -4.84 19.56
CA GLY A 292 11.81 -3.46 19.11
C GLY A 292 10.34 -3.07 18.95
N ASP A 293 9.45 -4.05 18.75
CA ASP A 293 8.01 -3.84 18.64
C ASP A 293 7.25 -4.04 19.96
N GLN A 294 7.69 -4.92 20.86
CA GLN A 294 6.92 -5.21 22.07
C GLN A 294 6.93 -4.03 23.06
N LEU A 295 8.09 -3.44 23.34
CA LEU A 295 8.21 -2.27 24.22
C LEU A 295 7.46 -1.05 23.67
N SER A 296 7.48 -0.86 22.35
CA SER A 296 6.73 0.22 21.70
C SER A 296 5.23 -0.05 21.61
N VAL A 297 4.80 -1.30 21.44
CA VAL A 297 3.38 -1.70 21.46
C VAL A 297 2.82 -1.53 22.87
N VAL A 298 3.56 -1.93 23.90
CA VAL A 298 3.17 -1.71 25.31
C VAL A 298 3.12 -0.22 25.62
N LYS A 299 4.16 0.56 25.27
CA LYS A 299 4.15 2.01 25.46
C LYS A 299 3.03 2.71 24.69
N GLY A 300 2.78 2.30 23.44
CA GLY A 300 1.69 2.82 22.61
C GLY A 300 0.33 2.48 23.21
N PHE A 301 0.15 1.26 23.68
CA PHE A 301 -1.07 0.82 24.35
C PHE A 301 -1.34 1.64 25.62
N GLU A 302 -0.36 1.78 26.51
CA GLU A 302 -0.46 2.59 27.72
C GLU A 302 -0.69 4.09 27.42
N GLN A 303 -0.20 4.58 26.29
CA GLN A 303 -0.48 5.95 25.83
C GLN A 303 -1.94 6.10 25.42
N PHE A 304 -2.47 5.20 24.59
CA PHE A 304 -3.87 5.25 24.15
C PHE A 304 -4.86 4.96 25.28
N GLU A 305 -4.53 4.08 26.22
CA GLU A 305 -5.35 3.83 27.41
C GLU A 305 -5.42 5.08 28.30
N ARG A 306 -4.28 5.74 28.56
CA ARG A 306 -4.26 7.02 29.29
C ARG A 306 -4.98 8.13 28.54
N ALA A 307 -4.80 8.20 27.24
CA ALA A 307 -5.48 9.17 26.40
C ALA A 307 -7.00 8.94 26.42
N GLY A 308 -7.48 7.70 26.45
CA GLY A 308 -8.92 7.41 26.57
C GLY A 308 -9.54 7.92 27.87
N GLN A 309 -8.74 8.00 28.95
CA GLN A 309 -9.23 8.45 30.26
C GLN A 309 -9.12 9.97 30.47
N THR A 310 -8.05 10.58 29.98
CA THR A 310 -7.67 11.97 30.34
C THR A 310 -7.39 12.86 29.13
N GLY A 311 -7.38 12.27 27.93
CA GLY A 311 -7.08 12.96 26.70
C GLY A 311 -8.24 13.82 26.21
N ARG A 312 -7.90 14.75 25.34
CA ARG A 312 -8.85 15.58 24.61
C ARG A 312 -8.44 15.63 23.14
N TRP A 313 -9.41 15.39 22.27
CA TRP A 313 -9.31 15.65 20.85
C TRP A 313 -9.46 17.14 20.61
N VAL A 314 -8.53 17.70 19.87
CA VAL A 314 -8.43 19.12 19.64
C VAL A 314 -8.35 19.34 18.14
N LEU A 315 -9.35 20.04 17.60
CA LEU A 315 -9.41 20.42 16.20
C LEU A 315 -9.26 21.94 16.14
N ASP A 316 -8.24 22.41 15.43
CA ASP A 316 -7.88 23.82 15.38
C ASP A 316 -8.97 24.73 14.80
N ASP A 317 -8.83 26.02 15.06
CA ASP A 317 -9.74 27.07 14.59
C ASP A 317 -9.42 27.51 13.16
N TYR A 318 -10.36 28.29 12.59
CA TYR A 318 -10.22 28.84 11.24
C TYR A 318 -8.95 29.68 11.08
N GLU A 319 -8.59 30.51 12.07
CA GLU A 319 -7.45 31.43 11.98
C GLU A 319 -6.11 30.69 12.06
N THR A 320 -6.03 29.58 12.78
CA THR A 320 -4.82 28.75 12.82
C THR A 320 -4.60 28.07 11.45
N ILE A 321 -5.67 27.62 10.80
CA ILE A 321 -5.61 26.89 9.53
C ILE A 321 -5.42 27.83 8.33
N PHE A 322 -6.14 28.96 8.31
CA PHE A 322 -6.20 29.89 7.17
C PHE A 322 -5.61 31.29 7.46
N GLY A 323 -5.43 31.69 8.72
CA GLY A 323 -4.94 33.02 9.10
C GLY A 323 -3.56 33.40 8.55
N PRO A 324 -2.55 32.50 8.49
CA PRO A 324 -1.27 32.82 7.86
C PRO A 324 -1.41 33.23 6.38
N GLN A 325 -2.39 32.67 5.65
CA GLN A 325 -2.63 32.94 4.23
C GLN A 325 -3.33 34.28 3.98
N LEU A 326 -4.11 34.78 4.94
CA LEU A 326 -4.80 36.08 4.85
C LEU A 326 -3.87 37.29 5.06
N SER A 327 -2.70 37.09 5.70
CA SER A 327 -1.72 38.15 5.98
C SER A 327 -0.77 38.45 4.83
N ILE A 328 -0.64 37.51 3.89
CA ILE A 328 0.13 37.69 2.64
C ILE A 328 -0.88 38.08 1.58
N ILE A 329 -0.61 39.17 0.87
CA ILE A 329 -1.46 39.83 -0.13
C ILE A 329 -1.81 38.87 -1.28
N SER A 330 -2.68 37.89 -1.04
CA SER A 330 -3.09 36.86 -2.00
C SER A 330 -4.40 37.27 -2.67
N ASN A 331 -4.38 38.43 -3.32
CA ASN A 331 -5.57 39.04 -3.95
C ASN A 331 -6.14 38.25 -5.14
N PHE A 332 -5.61 37.08 -5.49
CA PHE A 332 -6.06 36.33 -6.68
C PHE A 332 -6.01 34.81 -6.57
N SER A 333 -5.64 34.28 -5.41
CA SER A 333 -5.41 32.84 -5.29
C SER A 333 -5.83 32.37 -3.92
N ALA A 334 -7.06 31.87 -3.86
CA ALA A 334 -7.48 30.92 -2.83
C ALA A 334 -6.82 29.54 -3.05
N ASN A 335 -5.56 29.48 -3.51
CA ASN A 335 -4.75 28.28 -3.34
C ASN A 335 -4.38 28.21 -1.84
N ILE A 336 -5.38 27.90 -1.04
CA ILE A 336 -5.20 27.16 0.20
C ILE A 336 -4.25 26.03 -0.16
N LYS A 337 -3.10 25.93 0.52
CA LYS A 337 -2.04 24.95 0.24
C LYS A 337 -2.66 23.65 -0.32
N PRO A 338 -2.33 23.23 -1.55
CA PRO A 338 -2.95 22.03 -2.15
C PRO A 338 -2.59 20.72 -1.44
N LYS A 339 -1.78 20.79 -0.37
CA LYS A 339 -1.44 19.71 0.55
C LYS A 339 -1.15 20.32 1.92
N MET A 340 -2.17 20.66 2.71
CA MET A 340 -2.03 20.42 4.15
C MET A 340 -1.87 18.91 4.29
N ASP A 341 -0.90 18.43 5.06
CA ASP A 341 -0.95 17.02 5.47
C ASP A 341 -2.33 16.79 6.09
N LYS A 342 -2.95 15.66 5.75
CA LYS A 342 -4.42 15.49 5.62
C LYS A 342 -5.23 15.91 6.87
N TYR A 343 -4.57 16.08 8.02
CA TYR A 343 -5.13 16.45 9.31
C TYR A 343 -4.18 17.29 10.20
N GLU A 344 -3.35 18.21 9.67
CA GLU A 344 -2.37 19.01 10.46
C GLU A 344 -2.97 19.70 11.71
N GLY A 345 -4.24 20.13 11.66
CA GLY A 345 -4.92 20.78 12.77
C GLY A 345 -5.68 19.85 13.73
N LEU A 346 -5.53 18.52 13.62
CA LEU A 346 -6.13 17.53 14.51
C LEU A 346 -5.05 16.91 15.41
N ILE A 347 -5.19 17.09 16.72
CA ILE A 347 -4.27 16.54 17.71
C ILE A 347 -5.02 15.86 18.87
N LEU A 348 -4.38 14.83 19.44
CA LEU A 348 -4.80 14.20 20.69
C LEU A 348 -3.90 14.70 21.81
N GLN A 349 -4.45 15.54 22.69
CA GLN A 349 -3.70 16.13 23.78
C GLN A 349 -3.91 15.36 25.08
N PHE A 350 -2.85 14.79 25.62
CA PHE A 350 -2.79 14.19 26.95
C PHE A 350 -1.38 14.38 27.53
N GLY A 351 -1.27 14.82 28.78
CA GLY A 351 0.03 15.16 29.38
C GLY A 351 0.73 16.35 28.70
N ILE A 352 2.07 16.31 28.64
CA ILE A 352 2.92 17.44 28.22
C ILE A 352 3.06 17.54 26.68
N LYS A 353 3.08 16.39 25.98
CA LYS A 353 3.28 16.34 24.53
C LYS A 353 2.00 15.88 23.82
N PRO A 354 1.39 16.69 22.96
CA PRO A 354 0.27 16.24 22.13
C PRO A 354 0.75 15.24 21.06
N LEU A 355 -0.12 14.33 20.66
CA LEU A 355 0.10 13.48 19.49
C LEU A 355 -0.59 14.11 18.28
N ASN A 356 0.14 14.26 17.18
CA ASN A 356 -0.42 14.62 15.88
C ASN A 356 -0.92 13.37 15.13
N CYS A 357 -1.65 13.56 14.04
CA CYS A 357 -2.18 12.46 13.24
C CYS A 357 -1.13 11.46 12.77
N ASP A 358 0.04 11.90 12.30
CA ASP A 358 1.09 10.99 11.84
C ASP A 358 1.58 10.05 12.95
N LEU A 359 1.80 10.59 14.16
CA LEU A 359 2.20 9.80 15.33
C LEU A 359 1.09 8.87 15.80
N ILE A 360 -0.17 9.31 15.72
CA ILE A 360 -1.35 8.49 16.02
C ILE A 360 -1.41 7.33 15.04
N GLU A 361 -1.41 7.57 13.73
CA GLU A 361 -1.52 6.54 12.69
C GLU A 361 -0.37 5.53 12.76
N HIS A 362 0.87 6.03 12.89
CA HIS A 362 2.03 5.18 13.09
C HIS A 362 1.91 4.30 14.35
N THR A 363 1.39 4.84 15.45
CA THR A 363 1.20 4.05 16.68
C THR A 363 0.07 3.04 16.52
N LEU A 364 -1.05 3.42 15.89
CA LEU A 364 -2.17 2.53 15.63
C LEU A 364 -1.78 1.35 14.73
N ASP A 365 -0.99 1.58 13.68
CA ASP A 365 -0.54 0.50 12.80
C ASP A 365 0.34 -0.52 13.54
N ARG A 366 1.19 -0.06 14.46
CA ARG A 366 1.96 -0.96 15.35
C ARG A 366 1.06 -1.71 16.33
N LEU A 367 0.05 -1.06 16.88
CA LEU A 367 -0.91 -1.67 17.81
C LEU A 367 -1.78 -2.73 17.11
N LYS A 368 -2.19 -2.51 15.85
CA LYS A 368 -2.96 -3.50 15.06
C LYS A 368 -2.23 -4.83 14.92
N LEU A 369 -0.91 -4.78 14.69
CA LEU A 369 -0.03 -5.94 14.56
C LEU A 369 0.34 -6.55 15.92
N GLY A 370 0.33 -5.73 16.97
CA GLY A 370 0.95 -6.08 18.24
C GLY A 370 0.05 -6.47 19.40
N LEU A 371 -1.22 -6.06 19.40
CA LEU A 371 -2.15 -6.27 20.51
C LEU A 371 -2.93 -7.58 20.41
N THR A 372 -3.17 -8.19 21.57
CA THR A 372 -4.16 -9.26 21.74
C THR A 372 -5.58 -8.75 21.47
N SER A 373 -6.53 -9.67 21.21
CA SER A 373 -7.94 -9.34 21.02
C SER A 373 -8.54 -8.53 22.19
N GLU A 374 -8.15 -8.86 23.43
CA GLU A 374 -8.59 -8.15 24.63
C GLU A 374 -7.96 -6.75 24.75
N GLY A 375 -6.68 -6.61 24.40
CA GLY A 375 -6.01 -5.31 24.34
C GLY A 375 -6.64 -4.38 23.30
N LYS A 376 -7.06 -4.93 22.15
CA LYS A 376 -7.76 -4.18 21.09
C LYS A 376 -9.08 -3.59 21.60
N LYS A 377 -9.90 -4.36 22.33
CA LYS A 377 -11.17 -3.89 22.90
C LYS A 377 -11.00 -2.69 23.84
N LYS A 378 -9.91 -2.66 24.62
CA LYS A 378 -9.66 -1.57 25.58
C LYS A 378 -9.38 -0.22 24.94
N ILE A 379 -8.86 -0.19 23.72
CA ILE A 379 -8.55 1.04 22.97
C ILE A 379 -9.49 1.26 21.77
N GLU A 380 -10.45 0.36 21.53
CA GLU A 380 -11.36 0.42 20.40
C GLU A 380 -12.16 1.73 20.37
N ALA A 381 -12.62 2.19 21.53
CA ALA A 381 -13.37 3.43 21.65
C ALA A 381 -12.57 4.66 21.19
N ILE A 382 -11.31 4.79 21.62
CA ILE A 382 -10.47 5.94 21.23
C ILE A 382 -10.05 5.86 19.75
N ILE A 383 -9.92 4.66 19.18
CA ILE A 383 -9.69 4.47 17.74
C ILE A 383 -10.92 4.95 16.96
N LEU A 384 -12.12 4.56 17.38
CA LEU A 384 -13.34 4.99 16.70
C LEU A 384 -13.55 6.51 16.80
N GLN A 385 -13.26 7.10 17.97
CA GLN A 385 -13.27 8.55 18.15
C GLN A 385 -12.29 9.25 17.19
N TYR A 386 -11.10 8.68 16.96
CA TYR A 386 -10.12 9.23 16.02
C TYR A 386 -10.69 9.30 14.59
N GLU A 387 -11.33 8.22 14.12
CA GLU A 387 -11.96 8.18 12.81
C GLU A 387 -13.08 9.23 12.68
N ILE A 388 -13.94 9.34 13.69
CA ILE A 388 -15.00 10.37 13.70
C ILE A 388 -14.40 11.78 13.74
N CYS A 389 -13.32 12.01 14.49
CA CYS A 389 -12.63 13.31 14.52
C CYS A 389 -12.04 13.69 13.16
N LYS A 390 -11.51 12.73 12.40
CA LYS A 390 -11.06 12.97 11.01
C LYS A 390 -12.22 13.41 10.13
N ASP A 391 -13.37 12.76 10.26
CA ASP A 391 -14.58 13.15 9.52
C ASP A 391 -15.04 14.56 9.89
N ILE A 392 -15.15 14.87 11.20
CA ILE A 392 -15.51 16.22 11.68
C ILE A 392 -14.52 17.26 11.14
N TYR A 393 -13.22 16.97 11.19
CA TYR A 393 -12.18 17.86 10.67
C TYR A 393 -12.40 18.13 9.18
N ALA A 394 -12.57 17.08 8.37
CA ALA A 394 -12.80 17.22 6.93
C ALA A 394 -14.07 18.05 6.62
N ILE A 395 -15.16 17.83 7.36
CA ILE A 395 -16.41 18.61 7.21
C ILE A 395 -16.19 20.09 7.56
N ARG A 396 -15.44 20.39 8.63
CA ARG A 396 -15.09 21.78 9.02
C ARG A 396 -14.25 22.46 7.94
N ILE A 397 -13.28 21.75 7.38
CA ILE A 397 -12.48 22.26 6.26
C ILE A 397 -13.39 22.56 5.06
N ASP A 398 -14.24 21.62 4.60
CA ASP A 398 -15.16 21.85 3.46
C ASP A 398 -16.11 23.03 3.74
N TYR A 399 -16.60 23.16 4.98
CA TYR A 399 -17.42 24.30 5.40
C TYR A 399 -16.70 25.65 5.24
N TRP A 400 -15.46 25.75 5.72
CA TRP A 400 -14.68 26.97 5.64
C TRP A 400 -14.17 27.26 4.23
N GLU A 401 -13.77 26.24 3.47
CA GLU A 401 -13.39 26.34 2.06
C GLU A 401 -14.54 26.84 1.19
N ARG A 402 -15.78 26.55 1.58
CA ARG A 402 -16.99 27.06 0.90
C ARG A 402 -17.45 28.43 1.44
N GLY A 403 -16.62 29.15 2.20
CA GLY A 403 -16.93 30.51 2.66
C GLY A 403 -17.76 30.59 3.94
N GLY A 404 -18.00 29.48 4.62
CA GLY A 404 -18.69 29.45 5.90
C GLY A 404 -17.87 30.12 7.01
N ARG A 405 -18.48 30.99 7.82
CA ARG A 405 -17.78 31.83 8.82
C ARG A 405 -18.51 32.00 10.15
N ASP A 406 -19.66 31.34 10.36
CA ASP A 406 -20.49 31.51 11.56
C ASP A 406 -19.87 30.86 12.82
N LYS A 407 -19.16 29.74 12.63
CA LYS A 407 -18.42 29.00 13.67
C LYS A 407 -16.96 28.87 13.23
N LYS A 408 -16.08 29.61 13.90
CA LYS A 408 -14.64 29.67 13.60
C LYS A 408 -13.79 29.06 14.69
N GLU A 409 -14.37 28.85 15.86
CA GLU A 409 -13.66 28.53 17.09
C GLU A 409 -13.07 27.12 17.05
N LYS A 410 -12.07 26.96 17.91
CA LYS A 410 -11.40 25.71 18.19
C LYS A 410 -12.40 24.72 18.80
N LEU A 411 -12.46 23.50 18.28
CA LEU A 411 -13.32 22.44 18.80
C LEU A 411 -12.50 21.51 19.70
N THR A 412 -13.02 21.20 20.88
CA THR A 412 -12.39 20.26 21.83
C THR A 412 -13.42 19.24 22.30
N LEU A 413 -13.10 17.96 22.15
CA LEU A 413 -13.94 16.83 22.59
C LEU A 413 -13.14 16.00 23.59
N GLN A 414 -13.75 15.57 24.70
CA GLN A 414 -13.01 14.76 25.68
C GLN A 414 -12.96 13.32 25.21
N ALA A 415 -11.80 12.67 25.29
CA ALA A 415 -11.67 11.27 24.90
C ALA A 415 -12.44 10.31 25.83
N LYS A 416 -12.78 10.75 27.05
CA LYS A 416 -13.67 10.02 27.97
C LYS A 416 -15.14 10.09 27.59
N ASP A 417 -15.52 11.01 26.69
CA ASP A 417 -16.91 11.17 26.29
C ASP A 417 -17.36 9.97 25.44
N PRO A 418 -18.63 9.56 25.55
CA PRO A 418 -19.13 8.42 24.80
C PRO A 418 -19.15 8.73 23.30
N ILE A 419 -19.02 7.69 22.45
CA ILE A 419 -18.93 7.80 20.98
C ILE A 419 -20.11 8.58 20.40
N GLU A 420 -21.30 8.45 21.01
CA GLU A 420 -22.52 9.18 20.64
C GLU A 420 -22.34 10.70 20.67
N THR A 421 -21.46 11.22 21.52
CA THR A 421 -21.12 12.65 21.58
C THR A 421 -20.39 13.09 20.31
N PHE A 422 -19.45 12.26 19.83
CA PHE A 422 -18.69 12.52 18.61
C PHE A 422 -19.58 12.42 17.37
N GLU A 423 -20.43 11.39 17.30
CA GLU A 423 -21.40 11.24 16.20
C GLU A 423 -22.42 12.40 16.17
N LYS A 424 -22.84 12.88 17.34
CA LYS A 424 -23.72 14.06 17.43
C LYS A 424 -23.03 15.32 16.91
N GLU A 425 -21.77 15.55 17.28
CA GLU A 425 -21.00 16.70 16.78
C GLU A 425 -20.77 16.60 15.27
N LYS A 426 -20.41 15.42 14.76
CA LYS A 426 -20.31 15.14 13.32
C LYS A 426 -21.59 15.49 12.59
N LYS A 427 -22.74 15.01 13.08
CA LYS A 427 -24.05 15.32 12.52
C LYS A 427 -24.36 16.83 12.55
N GLU A 428 -24.03 17.54 13.62
CA GLU A 428 -24.20 19.00 13.70
C GLU A 428 -23.41 19.72 12.61
N TRP A 429 -22.16 19.31 12.38
CA TRP A 429 -21.33 19.88 11.31
C TRP A 429 -21.83 19.52 9.91
N ASP A 430 -22.30 18.29 9.69
CA ASP A 430 -22.94 17.88 8.43
C ASP A 430 -24.20 18.70 8.12
N ASP A 431 -25.05 18.90 9.13
CA ASP A 431 -26.26 19.71 9.03
C ASP A 431 -25.90 21.18 8.75
N ARG A 432 -24.88 21.72 9.43
CA ARG A 432 -24.37 23.09 9.20
C ARG A 432 -23.85 23.27 7.78
N LEU A 433 -23.00 22.35 7.31
CA LEU A 433 -22.47 22.37 5.95
C LEU A 433 -23.58 22.27 4.90
N SER A 434 -24.56 21.38 5.13
CA SER A 434 -25.71 21.20 4.25
C SER A 434 -26.58 22.45 4.17
N LYS A 435 -26.84 23.08 5.32
CA LYS A 435 -27.59 24.35 5.40
C LYS A 435 -26.84 25.47 4.69
N TRP A 436 -25.53 25.58 4.90
CA TRP A 436 -24.70 26.58 4.23
C TRP A 436 -24.72 26.44 2.71
N LYS A 437 -24.62 25.21 2.20
CA LYS A 437 -24.74 24.92 0.76
C LYS A 437 -26.09 25.42 0.19
N GLU A 438 -27.18 25.25 0.93
CA GLU A 438 -28.50 25.78 0.51
C GLU A 438 -28.56 27.31 0.54
N GLU A 439 -28.03 27.93 1.59
CA GLU A 439 -27.97 29.38 1.74
C GLU A 439 -27.16 30.01 0.61
N CYS A 440 -25.98 29.46 0.28
CA CYS A 440 -25.15 29.88 -0.85
C CYS A 440 -25.90 29.84 -2.19
N LEU A 441 -26.59 28.73 -2.49
CA LEU A 441 -27.38 28.59 -3.71
C LEU A 441 -28.55 29.58 -3.74
N SER A 442 -29.25 29.74 -2.62
CA SER A 442 -30.35 30.71 -2.47
C SER A 442 -29.86 32.15 -2.72
N LEU A 443 -28.73 32.52 -2.12
CA LEU A 443 -28.10 33.83 -2.31
C LEU A 443 -27.75 34.07 -3.78
N ARG A 444 -27.14 33.10 -4.48
CA ARG A 444 -26.79 33.22 -5.90
C ARG A 444 -28.03 33.32 -6.81
N ASN A 445 -29.10 32.59 -6.51
CA ASN A 445 -30.36 32.70 -7.24
C ASN A 445 -31.03 34.07 -7.03
N ASN A 446 -30.98 34.60 -5.82
CA ASN A 446 -31.53 35.91 -5.50
C ASN A 446 -30.70 37.05 -6.08
N TYR A 447 -29.38 36.90 -6.05
CA TYR A 447 -28.39 37.89 -6.48
C TYR A 447 -27.40 37.29 -7.49
N PRO A 448 -27.75 37.23 -8.79
CA PRO A 448 -26.89 36.64 -9.83
C PRO A 448 -25.47 37.23 -9.90
N GLY A 449 -25.27 38.49 -9.48
CA GLY A 449 -23.93 39.08 -9.40
C GLY A 449 -22.95 38.31 -8.50
N LEU A 450 -23.44 37.57 -7.50
CA LEU A 450 -22.59 36.73 -6.63
C LEU A 450 -21.98 35.51 -7.34
N THR A 451 -22.47 35.15 -8.53
CA THR A 451 -21.91 34.02 -9.31
C THR A 451 -20.57 34.34 -9.97
N TYR A 452 -20.09 35.59 -9.85
CA TYR A 452 -18.77 36.04 -10.33
C TYR A 452 -17.66 35.87 -9.28
N PHE A 453 -18.04 35.42 -8.08
CA PHE A 453 -17.15 35.22 -6.94
C PHE A 453 -17.38 33.83 -6.33
N THR A 454 -16.30 33.18 -5.88
CA THR A 454 -16.44 32.13 -4.88
C THR A 454 -16.92 32.75 -3.56
N MET A 455 -17.52 31.96 -2.68
CA MET A 455 -17.98 32.48 -1.38
C MET A 455 -16.79 32.96 -0.53
N ASN A 456 -15.62 32.34 -0.66
CA ASN A 456 -14.40 32.85 -0.03
C ASN A 456 -13.98 34.22 -0.60
N GLU A 457 -14.00 34.40 -1.91
CA GLU A 457 -13.73 35.71 -2.53
C GLU A 457 -14.75 36.76 -2.06
N ALA A 458 -16.03 36.39 -1.98
CA ALA A 458 -17.09 37.27 -1.49
C ALA A 458 -16.86 37.69 -0.03
N GLN A 459 -16.50 36.75 0.85
CA GLN A 459 -16.14 37.05 2.24
C GLN A 459 -14.90 37.95 2.33
N HIS A 460 -13.88 37.70 1.50
CA HIS A 460 -12.69 38.54 1.44
C HIS A 460 -13.02 39.97 1.00
N LEU A 461 -13.86 40.11 -0.02
CA LEU A 461 -14.34 41.41 -0.49
C LEU A 461 -15.09 42.16 0.60
N ILE A 462 -15.97 41.50 1.36
CA ILE A 462 -16.68 42.11 2.49
C ILE A 462 -15.67 42.67 3.49
N VAL A 463 -14.70 41.86 3.94
CA VAL A 463 -13.67 42.31 4.88
C VAL A 463 -12.87 43.48 4.34
N LYS A 464 -12.46 43.45 3.06
CA LYS A 464 -11.69 44.53 2.44
C LYS A 464 -12.51 45.81 2.26
N MET A 465 -13.77 45.70 1.85
CA MET A 465 -14.66 46.85 1.75
C MET A 465 -14.90 47.48 3.13
N ASP A 466 -15.14 46.67 4.17
CA ASP A 466 -15.30 47.18 5.54
C ASP A 466 -14.04 47.90 6.03
N GLN A 467 -12.86 47.31 5.81
CA GLN A 467 -11.58 47.93 6.10
C GLN A 467 -11.41 49.27 5.38
N ILE A 468 -11.63 49.32 4.05
CA ILE A 468 -11.49 50.54 3.25
C ILE A 468 -12.48 51.61 3.72
N SER A 469 -13.72 51.19 3.98
CA SER A 469 -14.80 52.07 4.43
C SER A 469 -14.50 52.73 5.78
N SER A 470 -13.63 52.14 6.61
CA SER A 470 -13.22 52.69 7.89
C SER A 470 -12.26 53.87 7.78
N TYR A 471 -11.61 54.06 6.62
CA TYR A 471 -10.71 55.19 6.35
C TYR A 471 -11.45 56.41 5.78
N ASP A 472 -10.77 57.56 5.79
CA ASP A 472 -11.26 58.81 5.17
C ASP A 472 -11.49 58.65 3.66
N CYS A 473 -12.56 59.24 3.14
CA CYS A 473 -12.96 59.09 1.73
C CYS A 473 -11.89 59.49 0.72
N GLY A 474 -10.98 60.40 1.08
CA GLY A 474 -9.88 60.85 0.22
C GLY A 474 -8.83 59.77 -0.11
N CYS A 475 -8.84 58.62 0.58
CA CYS A 475 -7.92 57.50 0.28
C CYS A 475 -8.61 56.27 -0.32
N TRP A 476 -9.94 56.31 -0.50
CA TRP A 476 -10.70 55.15 -0.99
C TRP A 476 -10.26 54.74 -2.39
N ASP A 477 -10.12 55.68 -3.33
CA ASP A 477 -9.75 55.35 -4.71
C ASP A 477 -8.40 54.63 -4.78
N GLY A 478 -7.43 55.07 -3.98
CA GLY A 478 -6.13 54.39 -3.85
C GLY A 478 -6.29 52.97 -3.32
N LEU A 479 -6.84 52.81 -2.12
CA LEU A 479 -6.94 51.51 -1.45
C LEU A 479 -7.81 50.51 -2.23
N ALA A 480 -8.89 51.00 -2.83
CA ALA A 480 -9.89 50.19 -3.49
C ALA A 480 -9.53 49.84 -4.94
N SER A 481 -8.82 50.71 -5.67
CA SER A 481 -8.29 50.41 -7.02
C SER A 481 -7.40 49.17 -7.02
N LYS A 482 -6.61 49.00 -5.95
CA LYS A 482 -5.82 47.79 -5.74
C LYS A 482 -6.73 46.66 -5.24
N SER A 483 -7.33 46.80 -4.07
CA SER A 483 -7.82 45.63 -3.33
C SER A 483 -9.18 45.08 -3.76
N ILE A 484 -10.05 45.87 -4.39
CA ILE A 484 -11.43 45.42 -4.71
C ILE A 484 -11.86 45.69 -6.16
N LEU A 485 -11.29 46.70 -6.84
CA LEU A 485 -11.67 47.05 -8.21
C LEU A 485 -11.55 45.89 -9.20
N PRO A 486 -10.47 45.08 -9.21
CA PRO A 486 -10.38 43.98 -10.17
C PRO A 486 -11.48 42.93 -10.04
N TYR A 487 -12.02 42.76 -8.83
CA TYR A 487 -13.15 41.86 -8.60
C TYR A 487 -14.44 42.42 -9.21
N PHE A 488 -14.74 43.70 -8.96
CA PHE A 488 -15.92 44.33 -9.56
C PHE A 488 -15.80 44.52 -11.07
N GLN A 489 -14.58 44.59 -11.61
CA GLN A 489 -14.35 44.61 -13.06
C GLN A 489 -14.76 43.31 -13.76
N ARG A 490 -14.90 42.19 -13.03
CA ARG A 490 -15.52 40.96 -13.55
C ARG A 490 -17.01 41.16 -13.87
N LEU A 491 -17.69 42.07 -13.16
CA LEU A 491 -19.08 42.44 -13.40
C LEU A 491 -19.21 43.52 -14.48
N ASP A 492 -18.33 44.54 -14.42
CA ASP A 492 -18.26 45.64 -15.39
C ASP A 492 -16.81 46.04 -15.68
N HIS A 493 -16.28 45.70 -16.86
CA HIS A 493 -14.87 45.97 -17.19
C HIS A 493 -14.60 47.47 -17.39
N SER A 494 -15.64 48.27 -17.62
CA SER A 494 -15.55 49.72 -17.79
C SER A 494 -15.54 50.48 -16.47
N LEU A 495 -15.69 49.78 -15.35
CA LEU A 495 -15.73 50.35 -14.03
C LEU A 495 -14.39 51.00 -13.65
N GLN A 496 -14.44 52.30 -13.35
CA GLN A 496 -13.29 53.13 -12.96
C GLN A 496 -13.50 53.84 -11.62
N ASN A 497 -14.74 54.23 -11.29
CA ASN A 497 -15.07 54.95 -10.06
C ASN A 497 -15.43 53.98 -8.94
N ILE A 498 -14.53 53.82 -7.97
CA ILE A 498 -14.65 52.86 -6.87
C ILE A 498 -15.15 53.52 -5.58
N ALA A 499 -14.91 54.83 -5.38
CA ALA A 499 -15.40 55.56 -4.22
C ALA A 499 -16.93 55.51 -4.07
N THR A 500 -17.67 55.61 -5.19
CA THR A 500 -19.14 55.49 -5.18
C THR A 500 -19.61 54.10 -4.76
N ILE A 501 -18.84 53.06 -5.07
CA ILE A 501 -19.15 51.68 -4.67
C ILE A 501 -18.93 51.50 -3.17
N ILE A 502 -17.86 52.08 -2.60
CA ILE A 502 -17.63 52.06 -1.16
C ILE A 502 -18.70 52.84 -0.40
N ASP A 503 -19.12 53.99 -0.93
CA ASP A 503 -20.22 54.77 -0.33
C ASP A 503 -21.54 54.00 -0.35
N GLU A 504 -21.84 53.36 -1.47
CA GLU A 504 -23.02 52.51 -1.60
C GLU A 504 -22.95 51.27 -0.69
N TRP A 505 -21.78 50.65 -0.57
CA TRP A 505 -21.54 49.56 0.38
C TRP A 505 -21.90 49.97 1.80
N LYS A 506 -21.43 51.14 2.27
CA LYS A 506 -21.77 51.68 3.60
C LYS A 506 -23.28 51.85 3.78
N THR A 507 -23.96 52.30 2.74
CA THR A 507 -25.42 52.52 2.79
C THR A 507 -26.15 51.19 2.89
N LEU A 508 -25.82 50.22 2.02
CA LEU A 508 -26.42 48.90 2.01
C LEU A 508 -26.17 48.11 3.31
N LEU A 509 -24.98 48.25 3.91
CA LEU A 509 -24.64 47.59 5.17
C LEU A 509 -25.43 48.17 6.36
N LYS A 510 -25.78 49.47 6.32
CA LYS A 510 -26.67 50.08 7.33
C LYS A 510 -28.11 49.60 7.19
N GLU A 511 -28.58 49.41 5.95
CA GLU A 511 -29.93 48.94 5.66
C GLU A 511 -30.11 47.44 5.93
N ASN A 512 -29.07 46.64 5.68
CA ASN A 512 -29.11 45.19 5.82
C ASN A 512 -27.92 44.69 6.65
N LYS A 513 -28.25 44.04 7.78
CA LYS A 513 -27.25 43.49 8.71
C LYS A 513 -26.54 42.24 8.17
N GLU A 514 -27.01 41.65 7.06
CA GLU A 514 -26.43 40.46 6.42
C GLU A 514 -25.43 40.86 5.31
N PRO A 515 -24.11 40.78 5.54
CA PRO A 515 -23.11 41.36 4.63
C PRO A 515 -23.09 40.72 3.23
N LEU A 516 -23.31 39.39 3.14
CA LEU A 516 -23.37 38.68 1.86
C LEU A 516 -24.57 39.11 1.01
N GLN A 517 -25.71 39.39 1.64
CA GLN A 517 -26.87 39.91 0.91
C GLN A 517 -26.63 41.35 0.44
N SER A 518 -25.97 42.18 1.26
CA SER A 518 -25.56 43.54 0.89
C SER A 518 -24.60 43.51 -0.30
N LEU A 519 -23.62 42.61 -0.29
CA LEU A 519 -22.70 42.43 -1.41
C LEU A 519 -23.45 41.93 -2.65
N GLY A 520 -24.43 41.04 -2.47
CA GLY A 520 -25.29 40.57 -3.55
C GLY A 520 -26.11 41.68 -4.21
N LYS A 521 -26.71 42.57 -3.42
CA LYS A 521 -27.43 43.76 -3.91
C LYS A 521 -26.50 44.70 -4.68
N LEU A 522 -25.34 45.00 -4.11
CA LEU A 522 -24.32 45.85 -4.73
C LEU A 522 -23.86 45.27 -6.07
N SER A 523 -23.51 43.98 -6.08
CA SER A 523 -23.07 43.27 -7.29
C SER A 523 -24.15 43.22 -8.36
N LEU A 524 -25.42 43.03 -7.96
CA LEU A 524 -26.55 43.05 -8.88
C LEU A 524 -26.75 44.43 -9.51
N LYS A 525 -26.55 45.52 -8.76
CA LYS A 525 -26.65 46.88 -9.29
C LYS A 525 -25.53 47.17 -10.30
N ILE A 526 -24.29 46.80 -9.98
CA ILE A 526 -23.15 46.92 -10.91
C ILE A 526 -23.45 46.12 -12.19
N LEU A 527 -23.87 44.87 -12.05
CA LEU A 527 -24.19 44.00 -13.18
C LEU A 527 -25.34 44.55 -14.04
N SER A 528 -26.37 45.14 -13.44
CA SER A 528 -27.53 45.67 -14.16
C SER A 528 -27.19 46.92 -15.00
N ASN A 529 -26.16 47.65 -14.60
CA ASN A 529 -25.66 48.82 -15.34
C ASN A 529 -24.57 48.47 -16.36
N SER A 530 -24.07 47.23 -16.30
CA SER A 530 -22.97 46.75 -17.12
C SER A 530 -23.41 46.36 -18.53
N LYS A 531 -22.57 46.68 -19.52
CA LYS A 531 -22.71 46.20 -20.90
C LYS A 531 -21.86 44.95 -21.18
N ASN A 532 -21.20 44.38 -20.16
CA ASN A 532 -20.23 43.29 -20.29
C ASN A 532 -20.73 42.04 -21.01
N ASN A 533 -22.04 41.78 -20.94
CA ASN A 533 -22.67 40.54 -21.40
C ASN A 533 -23.61 40.78 -22.59
N GLU A 534 -23.60 41.97 -23.20
CA GLU A 534 -24.34 42.24 -24.43
C GLU A 534 -23.59 41.59 -25.60
N THR A 535 -24.22 40.60 -26.26
CA THR A 535 -23.69 40.06 -27.52
C THR A 535 -23.93 41.05 -28.65
N ALA A 536 -23.00 41.14 -29.61
CA ALA A 536 -23.20 41.96 -30.80
C ALA A 536 -24.51 41.56 -31.54
N PRO A 537 -25.24 42.50 -32.15
CA PRO A 537 -26.34 42.16 -33.05
C PRO A 537 -25.83 41.22 -34.16
N ASP A 538 -26.65 40.24 -34.57
CA ASP A 538 -26.41 39.32 -35.71
C ASP A 538 -25.26 38.31 -35.65
N CYS A 539 -24.32 38.39 -34.69
CA CYS A 539 -23.22 37.40 -34.52
C CYS A 539 -23.73 35.96 -34.27
N LEU A 540 -24.98 35.86 -33.81
CA LEU A 540 -25.67 34.63 -33.45
C LEU A 540 -25.93 33.71 -34.66
N THR A 541 -25.96 34.27 -35.89
CA THR A 541 -26.14 33.51 -37.13
C THR A 541 -24.86 32.89 -37.68
N GLN A 542 -23.68 33.29 -37.17
CA GLN A 542 -22.36 32.86 -37.66
C GLN A 542 -21.85 31.59 -36.96
N VAL A 543 -22.44 31.20 -35.82
CA VAL A 543 -22.02 30.04 -35.02
C VAL A 543 -23.03 28.87 -35.12
N ARG A 544 -23.68 28.72 -36.29
CA ARG A 544 -24.71 27.69 -36.57
C ARG A 544 -24.36 26.25 -36.13
N PRO A 545 -23.09 25.78 -36.17
CA PRO A 545 -22.79 24.42 -35.74
C PRO A 545 -22.93 24.19 -34.23
N LEU A 546 -22.95 25.25 -33.41
CA LEU A 546 -23.23 25.17 -31.98
C LEU A 546 -24.71 25.36 -31.72
N CYS A 547 -25.27 24.49 -30.91
CA CYS A 547 -26.66 24.54 -30.54
C CYS A 547 -26.85 25.37 -29.27
N ARG A 548 -27.85 26.25 -29.28
CA ARG A 548 -28.22 27.01 -28.09
C ARG A 548 -29.20 26.25 -27.21
N GLY A 549 -29.23 26.63 -25.95
CA GLY A 549 -30.12 26.02 -24.96
C GLY A 549 -29.73 24.59 -24.60
N LYS A 550 -28.59 24.07 -25.11
CA LYS A 550 -28.03 22.77 -24.72
C LYS A 550 -26.50 22.85 -24.64
N PRO A 551 -25.85 21.91 -23.93
CA PRO A 551 -24.40 21.78 -23.95
C PRO A 551 -23.87 21.54 -25.35
N ASN A 552 -22.62 21.94 -25.59
CA ASN A 552 -21.87 21.63 -26.80
C ASN A 552 -20.51 21.05 -26.40
N LEU A 553 -20.28 19.77 -26.66
CA LEU A 553 -18.99 19.12 -26.37
C LEU A 553 -18.13 19.09 -27.63
N VAL A 554 -16.89 19.58 -27.52
CA VAL A 554 -15.90 19.55 -28.59
C VAL A 554 -14.70 18.74 -28.10
N ILE A 555 -14.47 17.56 -28.69
CA ILE A 555 -13.30 16.72 -28.40
C ILE A 555 -12.16 17.10 -29.35
N GLN A 556 -11.00 17.48 -28.80
CA GLN A 556 -9.83 17.86 -29.59
C GLN A 556 -8.51 17.54 -28.88
N PHE A 557 -7.68 16.71 -29.52
CA PHE A 557 -6.39 16.26 -28.96
C PHE A 557 -5.26 17.32 -29.00
N GLU A 558 -5.46 18.46 -29.66
CA GLU A 558 -4.47 19.55 -29.79
C GLU A 558 -4.94 20.89 -29.17
N LYS A 559 -3.96 21.74 -28.82
CA LYS A 559 -4.03 23.08 -28.17
C LYS A 559 -5.42 23.77 -28.20
N GLY A 560 -6.27 23.47 -27.22
CA GLY A 560 -7.64 23.98 -27.14
C GLY A 560 -7.80 25.51 -27.03
N PHE A 561 -6.76 26.23 -26.59
CA PHE A 561 -6.83 27.67 -26.33
C PHE A 561 -7.05 28.53 -27.59
N ILE A 562 -6.45 28.16 -28.73
CA ILE A 562 -6.63 28.86 -30.01
C ILE A 562 -8.10 28.84 -30.41
N LYS A 563 -8.79 27.72 -30.17
CA LYS A 563 -10.20 27.56 -30.49
C LYS A 563 -11.10 28.39 -29.59
N VAL A 564 -10.77 28.55 -28.31
CA VAL A 564 -11.51 29.48 -27.43
C VAL A 564 -11.45 30.88 -28.02
N SER A 565 -10.26 31.35 -28.41
CA SER A 565 -10.09 32.69 -29.01
C SER A 565 -10.91 32.83 -30.30
N SER A 566 -10.86 31.85 -31.20
CA SER A 566 -11.66 31.85 -32.43
C SER A 566 -13.18 31.86 -32.17
N LEU A 567 -13.65 31.13 -31.16
CA LEU A 567 -15.06 31.12 -30.76
C LEU A 567 -15.52 32.52 -30.32
N TYR A 568 -14.75 33.18 -29.45
CA TYR A 568 -15.09 34.52 -28.97
C TYR A 568 -14.99 35.57 -30.08
N LYS A 569 -14.03 35.44 -31.00
CA LYS A 569 -13.95 36.26 -32.22
C LYS A 569 -15.24 36.19 -33.05
N LEU A 570 -15.78 34.98 -33.26
CA LEU A 570 -17.05 34.78 -33.98
C LEU A 570 -18.25 35.40 -33.25
N LEU A 571 -18.19 35.43 -31.92
CA LEU A 571 -19.21 36.08 -31.09
C LEU A 571 -19.03 37.61 -31.02
N GLY A 572 -17.98 38.17 -31.62
CA GLY A 572 -17.63 39.59 -31.51
C GLY A 572 -17.26 39.99 -30.09
N MET A 573 -16.75 39.05 -29.29
CA MET A 573 -16.41 39.23 -27.88
C MET A 573 -14.92 39.01 -27.66
N ILE A 574 -14.38 39.64 -26.61
CA ILE A 574 -13.06 39.31 -26.07
C ILE A 574 -13.28 38.29 -24.95
N PRO A 575 -12.61 37.12 -24.96
CA PRO A 575 -12.73 36.16 -23.88
C PRO A 575 -12.18 36.75 -22.58
N ARG A 576 -12.96 36.66 -21.50
CA ARG A 576 -12.57 37.11 -20.16
C ARG A 576 -12.73 35.99 -19.13
N SER A 577 -12.10 36.16 -17.97
CA SER A 577 -12.08 35.15 -16.89
C SER A 577 -13.48 34.77 -16.39
N GLU A 578 -14.47 35.66 -16.54
CA GLU A 578 -15.83 35.37 -16.16
C GLU A 578 -16.59 34.49 -17.14
N HIS A 579 -16.12 34.40 -18.39
CA HIS A 579 -16.79 33.65 -19.46
C HIS A 579 -16.08 32.32 -19.75
N VAL A 580 -14.78 32.22 -19.42
CA VAL A 580 -13.96 31.03 -19.67
C VAL A 580 -13.39 30.52 -18.36
N LEU A 581 -13.73 29.27 -18.01
CA LEU A 581 -13.07 28.54 -16.94
C LEU A 581 -12.08 27.54 -17.55
N ILE A 582 -10.80 27.67 -17.16
CA ILE A 582 -9.78 26.70 -17.51
C ILE A 582 -9.71 25.68 -16.38
N CYS A 583 -10.23 24.47 -16.64
CA CYS A 583 -10.22 23.40 -15.65
C CYS A 583 -8.81 22.81 -15.51
N LYS A 584 -8.32 22.79 -14.27
CA LYS A 584 -7.07 22.14 -13.83
C LYS A 584 -7.40 21.17 -12.68
N GLU A 585 -6.43 20.37 -12.25
CA GLU A 585 -6.59 19.43 -11.12
C GLU A 585 -7.04 20.12 -9.82
N THR A 586 -6.70 21.40 -9.65
CA THR A 586 -7.07 22.22 -8.49
C THR A 586 -8.31 23.09 -8.71
N THR A 587 -9.04 22.93 -9.82
CA THR A 587 -10.31 23.64 -10.02
C THR A 587 -11.36 23.08 -9.07
N THR A 588 -12.00 23.95 -8.31
CA THR A 588 -12.99 23.59 -7.29
C THR A 588 -14.38 23.35 -7.89
N GLU A 589 -15.21 22.56 -7.22
CA GLU A 589 -16.62 22.37 -7.59
C GLU A 589 -17.38 23.71 -7.66
N GLU A 590 -17.07 24.63 -6.73
CA GLU A 590 -17.72 25.94 -6.63
C GLU A 590 -17.44 26.82 -7.86
N GLU A 591 -16.21 26.85 -8.37
CA GLU A 591 -15.86 27.63 -9.57
C GLU A 591 -16.65 27.16 -10.79
N VAL A 592 -16.82 25.84 -10.94
CA VAL A 592 -17.62 25.26 -12.03
C VAL A 592 -19.11 25.58 -11.82
N GLU A 593 -19.63 25.44 -10.60
CA GLU A 593 -21.00 25.83 -10.26
C GLU A 593 -21.26 27.31 -10.61
N CYS A 594 -20.36 28.21 -10.23
CA CYS A 594 -20.44 29.64 -10.55
C CYS A 594 -20.50 29.90 -12.07
N LEU A 595 -19.67 29.24 -12.88
CA LEU A 595 -19.76 29.36 -14.35
C LEU A 595 -21.10 28.87 -14.90
N LEU A 596 -21.61 27.74 -14.40
CA LEU A 596 -22.89 27.19 -14.84
C LEU A 596 -24.05 28.11 -14.44
N LEU A 597 -24.06 28.59 -13.19
CA LEU A 597 -25.07 29.54 -12.72
C LEU A 597 -25.04 30.85 -13.51
N ARG A 598 -23.86 31.40 -13.85
CA ARG A 598 -23.75 32.55 -14.76
C ARG A 598 -24.39 32.28 -16.11
N THR A 599 -24.08 31.13 -16.69
CA THR A 599 -24.60 30.72 -18.01
C THR A 599 -26.13 30.65 -18.03
N LEU A 600 -26.75 30.25 -16.90
CA LEU A 600 -28.20 30.05 -16.81
C LEU A 600 -28.95 31.27 -16.31
N LEU A 601 -28.45 31.94 -15.26
CA LEU A 601 -29.15 33.03 -14.57
C LEU A 601 -28.97 34.38 -15.28
N CYS A 602 -27.82 34.63 -15.92
CA CYS A 602 -27.57 35.91 -16.60
C CYS A 602 -28.33 36.06 -17.94
N THR A 603 -29.17 35.09 -18.33
CA THR A 603 -29.99 35.13 -19.55
C THR A 603 -31.39 35.69 -19.35
N LYS A 604 -31.83 36.01 -18.12
CA LYS A 604 -33.23 36.37 -17.81
C LYS A 604 -33.40 37.73 -17.14
N LYS A 605 -34.40 38.50 -17.58
CA LYS A 605 -35.06 39.56 -16.78
C LYS A 605 -36.25 39.04 -15.95
N ASP A 606 -36.98 38.00 -16.38
CA ASP A 606 -38.33 37.75 -15.81
C ASP A 606 -38.70 36.33 -15.32
N ASN A 607 -37.82 35.29 -15.33
CA ASN A 607 -38.25 33.93 -14.88
C ASN A 607 -37.15 33.07 -14.23
N LYS A 608 -36.78 33.31 -12.96
CA LYS A 608 -35.70 32.55 -12.29
C LYS A 608 -36.02 31.04 -12.15
N PRO A 609 -35.21 30.11 -12.70
CA PRO A 609 -35.38 28.67 -12.45
C PRO A 609 -35.07 28.32 -10.98
N LYS A 610 -35.86 27.42 -10.37
CA LYS A 610 -35.64 26.96 -8.99
C LYS A 610 -34.65 25.80 -8.96
N ILE A 611 -33.38 26.10 -8.70
CA ILE A 611 -32.30 25.11 -8.66
C ILE A 611 -32.25 24.42 -7.29
N HIS A 612 -32.17 23.08 -7.25
CA HIS A 612 -32.12 22.28 -6.01
C HIS A 612 -30.80 21.48 -5.90
N LYS A 613 -30.33 21.28 -4.66
CA LYS A 613 -29.11 20.56 -4.20
C LYS A 613 -28.63 19.41 -5.10
N ARG A 614 -27.46 19.49 -5.79
CA ARG A 614 -26.80 18.31 -6.42
C ARG A 614 -25.28 18.49 -6.63
N HIS A 615 -24.53 17.39 -6.56
CA HIS A 615 -23.12 17.28 -6.97
C HIS A 615 -22.91 17.73 -8.42
N LEU A 616 -21.72 18.23 -8.78
CA LEU A 616 -21.36 18.75 -10.11
C LEU A 616 -21.92 17.99 -11.32
N ILE A 617 -21.74 16.66 -11.39
CA ILE A 617 -22.26 15.84 -12.51
C ILE A 617 -23.78 15.79 -12.50
N LYS A 618 -24.38 15.66 -11.32
CA LYS A 618 -25.84 15.71 -11.14
C LYS A 618 -26.40 17.11 -11.37
N LEU A 619 -25.61 18.16 -11.14
CA LEU A 619 -25.94 19.56 -11.42
C LEU A 619 -25.90 19.82 -12.93
N LEU A 620 -24.84 19.39 -13.63
CA LEU A 620 -24.77 19.38 -15.10
C LEU A 620 -25.93 18.58 -15.70
N GLN A 621 -26.19 17.37 -15.19
CA GLN A 621 -27.28 16.51 -15.66
C GLN A 621 -28.66 17.14 -15.41
N HIS A 622 -28.89 17.72 -14.23
CA HIS A 622 -30.18 18.35 -13.93
C HIS A 622 -30.37 19.63 -14.72
N MET A 623 -29.44 20.58 -14.61
CA MET A 623 -29.62 21.93 -15.13
C MET A 623 -29.51 22.01 -16.66
N LEU A 624 -28.73 21.13 -17.29
CA LEU A 624 -28.51 21.17 -18.74
C LEU A 624 -29.25 20.05 -19.49
N LEU A 625 -29.70 18.98 -18.82
CA LEU A 625 -30.33 17.81 -19.47
C LEU A 625 -31.79 17.59 -19.09
N SER A 626 -32.35 18.29 -18.09
CA SER A 626 -33.77 18.14 -17.76
C SER A 626 -34.66 18.76 -18.86
N GLN A 627 -35.45 17.91 -19.52
CA GLN A 627 -36.34 18.29 -20.62
C GLN A 627 -37.37 19.38 -20.24
N SER A 628 -37.75 19.47 -18.97
CA SER A 628 -38.69 20.46 -18.44
C SER A 628 -38.08 21.86 -18.30
N GLU A 629 -36.81 21.97 -17.89
CA GLU A 629 -36.13 23.26 -17.73
C GLU A 629 -35.62 23.79 -19.09
N LEU A 630 -35.20 22.89 -19.98
CA LEU A 630 -34.76 23.21 -21.35
C LEU A 630 -35.83 23.96 -22.17
N ARG A 631 -37.12 23.67 -21.95
CA ARG A 631 -38.23 24.35 -22.65
C ARG A 631 -38.53 25.76 -22.13
N GLN A 632 -38.04 26.13 -20.94
CA GLN A 632 -38.31 27.40 -20.26
C GLN A 632 -37.10 28.35 -20.22
N MET A 633 -35.98 27.99 -20.84
CA MET A 633 -34.75 28.76 -20.81
C MET A 633 -34.55 29.57 -22.10
N HIS A 634 -34.08 30.82 -21.93
CA HIS A 634 -33.53 31.58 -23.04
C HIS A 634 -32.29 30.86 -23.60
N PRO A 635 -31.98 31.07 -24.89
CA PRO A 635 -30.96 30.28 -25.57
C PRO A 635 -29.55 30.62 -25.06
N TYR A 636 -29.07 29.89 -24.04
CA TYR A 636 -27.69 29.96 -23.56
C TYR A 636 -26.71 29.29 -24.53
N LEU A 637 -25.43 29.66 -24.46
CA LEU A 637 -24.35 29.01 -25.19
C LEU A 637 -23.33 28.46 -24.19
N PHE A 638 -23.36 27.15 -23.96
CA PHE A 638 -22.39 26.45 -23.12
C PHE A 638 -21.54 25.52 -23.98
N VAL A 639 -20.23 25.71 -23.93
CA VAL A 639 -19.26 24.96 -24.74
C VAL A 639 -18.21 24.35 -23.84
N VAL A 640 -18.02 23.04 -23.93
CA VAL A 640 -16.96 22.30 -23.26
C VAL A 640 -15.97 21.82 -24.32
N ILE A 641 -14.73 22.26 -24.20
CA ILE A 641 -13.63 21.80 -25.07
C ILE A 641 -12.76 20.88 -24.23
N SER A 642 -12.65 19.61 -24.64
CA SER A 642 -11.88 18.59 -23.92
C SER A 642 -10.84 17.95 -24.83
N SER A 643 -9.64 17.74 -24.32
CA SER A 643 -8.61 16.92 -24.98
C SER A 643 -8.70 15.44 -24.68
N ASN A 644 -9.50 15.07 -23.68
CA ASN A 644 -9.69 13.68 -23.27
C ASN A 644 -11.17 13.31 -23.42
N LYS A 645 -11.46 12.32 -24.27
CA LYS A 645 -12.82 11.79 -24.46
C LYS A 645 -13.30 10.93 -23.28
N GLU A 646 -12.36 10.43 -22.48
CA GLU A 646 -12.61 9.51 -21.38
C GLU A 646 -12.80 10.22 -20.02
N ASN A 647 -12.58 11.54 -19.94
CA ASN A 647 -12.85 12.24 -18.69
C ASN A 647 -14.36 12.28 -18.40
N GLU A 648 -14.72 12.30 -17.12
CA GLU A 648 -16.11 12.13 -16.67
C GLU A 648 -17.08 13.17 -17.26
N VAL A 649 -16.62 14.41 -17.44
CA VAL A 649 -17.43 15.49 -18.02
C VAL A 649 -17.68 15.23 -19.51
N ALA A 650 -16.66 14.82 -20.27
CA ALA A 650 -16.76 14.48 -21.68
C ALA A 650 -17.65 13.25 -21.90
N VAL A 651 -17.52 12.23 -21.05
CA VAL A 651 -18.39 11.04 -21.06
C VAL A 651 -19.85 11.44 -20.78
N THR A 652 -20.09 12.27 -19.76
CA THR A 652 -21.43 12.76 -19.41
C THR A 652 -22.06 13.58 -20.55
N LEU A 653 -21.26 14.37 -21.26
CA LEU A 653 -21.72 15.24 -22.35
C LEU A 653 -21.59 14.60 -23.74
N GLN A 654 -21.27 13.31 -23.84
CA GLN A 654 -20.98 12.65 -25.11
C GLN A 654 -22.15 12.72 -26.12
N GLN A 655 -23.40 12.70 -25.64
CA GLN A 655 -24.59 12.87 -26.47
C GLN A 655 -24.73 14.28 -27.08
N PHE A 656 -23.95 15.26 -26.59
CA PHE A 656 -23.86 16.63 -27.10
C PHE A 656 -22.57 16.90 -27.88
N GLU A 657 -21.86 15.86 -28.30
CA GLU A 657 -20.63 15.98 -29.09
C GLU A 657 -20.91 16.66 -30.44
N CYS A 658 -20.32 17.83 -30.66
CA CYS A 658 -20.35 18.57 -31.90
C CYS A 658 -19.38 17.93 -32.91
N LYS A 659 -19.92 17.11 -33.82
CA LYS A 659 -19.13 16.43 -34.87
C LYS A 659 -18.88 17.27 -36.14
N SER A 660 -19.24 18.57 -36.12
CA SER A 660 -19.16 19.41 -37.31
C SER A 660 -17.71 19.71 -37.72
N LYS A 661 -17.31 19.21 -38.89
CA LYS A 661 -16.01 19.54 -39.51
C LYS A 661 -15.88 21.03 -39.84
N GLU A 662 -17.00 21.71 -40.10
CA GLU A 662 -17.05 23.16 -40.38
C GLU A 662 -16.69 23.97 -39.13
N LEU A 663 -17.19 23.58 -37.94
CA LEU A 663 -16.82 24.22 -36.68
C LEU A 663 -15.31 24.11 -36.44
N ILE A 664 -14.74 22.93 -36.68
CA ILE A 664 -13.30 22.70 -36.51
C ILE A 664 -12.48 23.59 -37.45
N ALA A 665 -12.92 23.76 -38.71
CA ALA A 665 -12.27 24.65 -39.67
C ALA A 665 -12.41 26.14 -39.30
N LEU A 666 -13.58 26.58 -38.84
CA LEU A 666 -13.84 27.94 -38.36
C LEU A 666 -12.99 28.32 -37.13
N LEU A 667 -12.74 27.35 -36.24
CA LEU A 667 -11.96 27.55 -35.02
C LEU A 667 -10.43 27.55 -35.26
N ASN A 668 -9.98 27.20 -36.46
CA ASN A 668 -8.57 27.12 -36.85
C ASN A 668 -8.02 28.40 -37.52
N MET A 669 -8.74 29.54 -37.47
CA MET A 669 -8.24 30.79 -38.06
C MET A 669 -7.16 31.46 -37.17
N GLU A 670 -5.98 31.72 -37.74
CA GLU A 670 -4.89 32.45 -37.08
C GLU A 670 -5.15 33.96 -36.91
N ASP A 671 -4.40 34.52 -35.96
CA ASP A 671 -4.70 35.69 -35.14
C ASP A 671 -5.02 37.01 -35.84
N SER A 672 -6.13 37.63 -35.41
CA SER A 672 -6.34 39.08 -35.54
C SER A 672 -6.92 39.75 -34.29
N LEU A 673 -7.27 38.98 -33.24
CA LEU A 673 -7.93 39.50 -32.02
C LEU A 673 -7.06 40.50 -31.26
N TYR A 674 -5.74 40.32 -31.29
CA TYR A 674 -4.77 41.22 -30.65
C TYR A 674 -4.09 42.20 -31.62
N MET A 675 -4.51 42.23 -32.90
CA MET A 675 -3.82 43.00 -33.96
C MET A 675 -4.61 44.20 -34.51
N LYS A 676 -5.90 44.39 -34.19
CA LYS A 676 -6.71 45.60 -34.51
C LYS A 676 -7.84 45.71 -33.46
N GLU A 677 -8.17 46.83 -32.81
CA GLU A 677 -8.10 48.25 -33.19
C GLU A 677 -7.28 49.12 -32.21
N TRP A 678 -6.18 49.60 -32.77
CA TRP A 678 -5.24 50.54 -32.20
C TRP A 678 -5.69 52.03 -32.31
N ARG A 679 -6.70 52.35 -33.14
CA ARG A 679 -7.00 53.74 -33.55
C ARG A 679 -7.25 54.71 -32.38
N SER A 680 -7.62 54.19 -31.22
CA SER A 680 -7.97 54.94 -30.00
C SER A 680 -6.85 55.06 -28.96
N PHE A 681 -5.77 54.26 -29.00
CA PHE A 681 -4.72 54.32 -27.95
C PHE A 681 -3.49 55.20 -28.32
N LEU A 682 -3.04 55.21 -29.59
CA LEU A 682 -2.15 56.27 -30.11
C LEU A 682 -2.81 56.89 -31.35
N MET A 683 -3.59 57.95 -31.14
CA MET A 683 -3.77 58.95 -32.20
C MET A 683 -2.42 59.65 -32.55
N GLU A 684 -1.31 59.34 -31.86
CA GLU A 684 0.05 59.81 -32.16
C GLU A 684 0.97 58.72 -32.74
N ARG A 685 0.98 58.69 -34.09
CA ARG A 685 2.08 58.46 -35.04
C ARG A 685 3.20 57.42 -34.76
N MET A 686 3.20 56.42 -35.66
CA MET A 686 4.31 55.99 -36.55
C MET A 686 5.15 54.75 -36.25
N ASN A 687 4.92 53.95 -35.19
CA ASN A 687 5.50 52.59 -35.10
C ASN A 687 4.55 51.61 -34.38
N ARG A 688 3.80 50.84 -35.16
CA ARG A 688 2.80 49.87 -34.65
C ARG A 688 3.49 48.62 -34.09
N LYS A 689 3.65 48.55 -32.77
CA LYS A 689 3.95 47.30 -32.05
C LYS A 689 2.66 46.76 -31.40
N PRO A 690 2.41 45.44 -31.39
CA PRO A 690 1.28 44.86 -30.67
C PRO A 690 1.46 45.02 -29.15
N PHE A 691 0.34 45.08 -28.40
CA PHE A 691 0.30 45.28 -26.94
C PHE A 691 0.96 44.14 -26.15
N VAL A 692 0.88 42.91 -26.69
CA VAL A 692 1.64 41.75 -26.21
C VAL A 692 2.59 41.34 -27.32
N GLN A 693 3.89 41.23 -26.99
CA GLN A 693 4.92 40.80 -27.91
C GLN A 693 5.55 39.50 -27.42
N LEU A 694 5.55 38.49 -28.29
CA LEU A 694 6.21 37.22 -28.04
C LEU A 694 7.54 37.18 -28.80
N TYR A 695 8.64 37.11 -28.06
CA TYR A 695 9.98 36.98 -28.63
C TYR A 695 10.45 35.53 -28.50
N MET A 696 10.50 34.82 -29.62
CA MET A 696 10.94 33.43 -29.70
C MET A 696 12.23 33.32 -30.50
N SER A 697 13.04 32.32 -30.16
CA SER A 697 14.17 31.87 -30.98
C SER A 697 14.35 30.38 -30.76
N GLU A 698 14.79 29.68 -31.79
CA GLU A 698 15.07 28.24 -31.72
C GLU A 698 16.23 27.96 -30.77
N ASP A 699 17.30 28.78 -30.85
CA ASP A 699 18.48 28.63 -30.00
C ASP A 699 18.55 29.63 -28.83
N VAL A 700 19.24 29.21 -27.77
CA VAL A 700 19.59 30.08 -26.63
C VAL A 700 20.67 31.07 -27.05
N GLY A 701 20.59 32.32 -26.58
CA GLY A 701 21.61 33.34 -26.86
C GLY A 701 21.39 34.17 -28.12
N MET A 702 20.33 33.94 -28.89
CA MET A 702 20.00 34.68 -30.13
C MET A 702 19.51 36.13 -29.93
N GLY A 703 19.87 36.77 -28.81
CA GLY A 703 19.60 38.19 -28.60
C GLY A 703 18.16 38.57 -28.20
N LYS A 704 17.29 37.62 -27.80
CA LYS A 704 15.91 37.91 -27.32
C LYS A 704 15.87 39.06 -26.29
N THR A 705 16.70 38.96 -25.24
CA THR A 705 16.78 39.98 -24.19
C THR A 705 17.30 41.33 -24.71
N TRP A 706 18.25 41.31 -25.64
CA TRP A 706 18.76 42.54 -26.27
C TRP A 706 17.66 43.22 -27.09
N LYS A 707 16.89 42.44 -27.86
CA LYS A 707 15.77 42.94 -28.66
C LYS A 707 14.67 43.54 -27.78
N ILE A 708 14.30 42.87 -26.69
CA ILE A 708 13.33 43.39 -25.70
C ILE A 708 13.82 44.72 -25.11
N LYS A 709 15.08 44.78 -24.66
CA LYS A 709 15.67 46.02 -24.11
C LYS A 709 15.65 47.16 -25.12
N HIS A 710 16.15 46.92 -26.32
CA HIS A 710 16.17 47.90 -27.40
C HIS A 710 14.76 48.37 -27.80
N ASP A 711 13.76 47.47 -27.75
CA ASP A 711 12.39 47.81 -28.06
C ASP A 711 11.72 48.65 -26.96
N ILE A 712 12.12 48.48 -25.69
CA ILE A 712 11.68 49.28 -24.53
C ILE A 712 12.39 50.64 -24.48
N GLU A 713 13.70 50.70 -24.76
CA GLU A 713 14.51 51.94 -24.72
C GLU A 713 14.00 53.02 -25.70
N LYS A 714 13.24 52.62 -26.73
CA LYS A 714 12.56 53.54 -27.66
C LYS A 714 11.34 54.24 -27.04
N GLU A 715 10.80 53.72 -25.95
CA GLU A 715 9.60 54.20 -25.27
C GLU A 715 10.01 54.91 -23.96
N GLN A 716 10.20 56.24 -24.00
CA GLN A 716 10.91 57.02 -22.96
C GLN A 716 10.24 57.11 -21.57
N LYS A 717 9.13 56.39 -21.28
CA LYS A 717 8.32 56.58 -20.05
C LYS A 717 7.76 55.28 -19.43
N LEU A 718 8.43 54.14 -19.59
CA LEU A 718 7.93 52.85 -19.06
C LEU A 718 8.74 52.32 -17.89
N GLU A 719 8.05 51.90 -16.81
CA GLU A 719 8.64 51.11 -15.74
C GLU A 719 8.87 49.67 -16.22
N ARG A 720 10.05 49.13 -15.95
CA ARG A 720 10.44 47.79 -16.40
C ARG A 720 10.32 46.77 -15.27
N ILE A 721 9.35 45.88 -15.39
CA ILE A 721 9.17 44.73 -14.50
C ILE A 721 9.65 43.47 -15.23
N ASN A 722 10.55 42.70 -14.60
CA ASN A 722 11.04 41.45 -15.17
C ASN A 722 10.61 40.27 -14.29
N ILE A 723 9.80 39.37 -14.84
CA ILE A 723 9.39 38.13 -14.17
C ILE A 723 10.11 36.97 -14.84
N ARG A 724 10.79 36.14 -14.04
CA ARG A 724 11.53 34.97 -14.53
C ARG A 724 10.73 33.71 -14.22
N PHE A 725 10.52 32.88 -15.24
CA PHE A 725 9.92 31.56 -15.11
C PHE A 725 11.03 30.50 -15.21
N ASN A 726 11.54 30.04 -14.06
CA ASN A 726 12.67 29.10 -14.01
C ASN A 726 12.23 27.63 -13.77
N SER A 727 10.94 27.39 -13.56
CA SER A 727 10.35 26.07 -13.30
C SER A 727 9.61 25.55 -14.53
N SER A 728 9.41 24.22 -14.59
CA SER A 728 8.58 23.56 -15.60
C SER A 728 7.10 23.95 -15.52
N THR A 729 6.65 24.43 -14.35
CA THR A 729 5.30 24.97 -14.11
C THR A 729 5.36 26.46 -13.83
N ILE A 730 4.41 27.24 -14.34
CA ILE A 730 4.31 28.67 -14.03
C ILE A 730 3.78 28.82 -12.61
N ASP A 731 4.55 29.49 -11.74
CA ASP A 731 4.08 29.94 -10.43
C ASP A 731 3.25 31.22 -10.59
N TRP A 732 1.95 31.02 -10.80
CA TRP A 732 1.00 32.12 -10.98
C TRP A 732 0.90 33.01 -9.74
N ASP A 733 1.05 32.47 -8.54
CA ASP A 733 0.93 33.22 -7.29
C ASP A 733 2.10 34.20 -7.14
N SER A 734 3.33 33.73 -7.34
CA SER A 734 4.53 34.58 -7.37
C SER A 734 4.48 35.62 -8.49
N THR A 735 3.99 35.23 -9.67
CA THR A 735 3.84 36.12 -10.83
C THR A 735 2.87 37.27 -10.53
N VAL A 736 1.67 36.96 -10.03
CA VAL A 736 0.66 37.96 -9.68
C VAL A 736 1.17 38.84 -8.54
N ASN A 737 1.77 38.26 -7.50
CA ASN A 737 2.34 39.03 -6.38
C ASN A 737 3.40 40.03 -6.85
N THR A 738 4.24 39.64 -7.81
CA THR A 738 5.24 40.54 -8.40
C THR A 738 4.57 41.70 -9.13
N PHE A 739 3.57 41.44 -9.99
CA PHE A 739 2.81 42.53 -10.62
C PHE A 739 2.12 43.44 -9.60
N TRP A 740 1.65 42.85 -8.50
CA TRP A 740 0.94 43.57 -7.45
C TRP A 740 1.82 44.52 -6.63
N GLN A 741 3.12 44.22 -6.50
CA GLN A 741 4.11 45.09 -5.87
C GLN A 741 4.33 46.37 -6.68
N HIS A 742 4.20 46.30 -8.01
CA HIS A 742 4.37 47.42 -8.92
C HIS A 742 3.05 48.09 -9.32
N HIS A 743 1.95 47.80 -8.60
CA HIS A 743 0.69 48.50 -8.85
C HIS A 743 0.84 50.01 -8.58
N PRO A 744 0.32 50.91 -9.44
CA PRO A 744 0.50 52.37 -9.30
C PRO A 744 0.04 52.94 -7.95
N CYS A 745 -0.90 52.27 -7.30
CA CYS A 745 -1.24 52.54 -5.91
C CYS A 745 -0.15 52.00 -4.96
N GLN A 746 0.72 52.91 -4.50
CA GLN A 746 1.76 52.66 -3.49
C GLN A 746 1.30 52.94 -2.05
N PHE A 747 -0.02 52.99 -1.81
CA PHE A 747 -0.55 53.25 -0.47
C PHE A 747 -0.22 52.05 0.44
N ASP A 748 0.63 52.28 1.44
CA ASP A 748 1.04 51.27 2.41
C ASP A 748 0.01 51.28 3.56
N GLU A 749 -0.74 50.19 3.76
CA GLU A 749 -1.79 50.08 4.80
C GLU A 749 -1.27 50.48 6.20
N LYS A 750 0.05 50.34 6.44
CA LYS A 750 0.73 50.74 7.67
C LYS A 750 0.76 52.26 7.91
N MET A 751 0.77 53.08 6.86
CA MET A 751 0.83 54.55 6.99
C MET A 751 -0.51 55.19 7.39
N ALA A 752 -1.62 54.48 7.25
CA ALA A 752 -2.96 55.03 7.51
C ALA A 752 -3.37 55.03 8.99
N THR A 753 -2.55 54.47 9.89
CA THR A 753 -2.84 54.45 11.34
C THR A 753 -2.54 55.76 12.08
N LYS A 754 -2.08 56.82 11.40
CA LYS A 754 -1.79 58.13 12.02
C LYS A 754 -2.36 59.30 11.24
N LYS A 755 -3.65 59.57 11.41
CA LYS A 755 -4.20 60.94 11.56
C LYS A 755 -5.70 60.88 11.87
N LYS A 756 -6.05 60.71 13.15
CA LYS A 756 -7.26 61.36 13.66
C LYS A 756 -6.95 62.85 13.61
N ARG A 757 -7.51 63.60 12.66
CA ARG A 757 -7.57 65.07 12.77
C ARG A 757 -8.30 65.37 14.08
N SER A 758 -7.60 66.00 15.01
CA SER A 758 -8.26 66.57 16.19
C SER A 758 -9.16 67.72 15.72
N LYS A 759 -10.23 67.99 16.45
CA LYS A 759 -11.19 69.06 16.13
C LYS A 759 -10.58 70.47 16.14
N ASP A 760 -9.31 70.62 16.49
CA ASP A 760 -8.63 71.91 16.63
C ASP A 760 -7.94 72.41 15.35
N ASP A 761 -7.91 71.62 14.27
CA ASP A 761 -7.33 72.04 12.97
C ASP A 761 -8.32 72.81 12.06
N LEU A 762 -9.45 73.28 12.60
CA LEU A 762 -10.40 74.17 11.94
C LEU A 762 -10.66 75.41 12.81
N VAL A 763 -9.66 76.29 12.86
CA VAL A 763 -9.83 77.74 13.09
C VAL A 763 -8.97 78.50 12.09
#